data_AF-A0A134B597-F1
#
_entry.id   AF-A0A134B597-F1
#
_cell.length_a   1.000
_cell.length_b   1.000
_cell.length_c   1.000
_cell.angle_alpha   90.00
_cell.angle_beta   90.00
_cell.angle_gamma   90.00
#
_symmetry.space_group_name_H-M   'P 1'
#
loop_
_entity.id
_entity.type
_entity.pdbx_description
1 polymer ?
#
loop_
_entity_poly.entity_id
_entity_poly.type
_entity_poly.pdbx_seq_one_letter_code
_entity_poly.pdbx_strand_id
1 'polypeptide(L)'
;MYLHGEFKNTKGDNIAVYIVTHNDRTEEKVIGDDTSGIMFADDPIEVTSEVNDTFDVILPHAAKIKLLTKNVILQLFNTSCREAVVNIYKNNACLFAGFIEPQIYSQDYNETYDELELNCIDVLSAIQYSAYRNIGYNGISYNKVKENATNKSFFNIIRDIIGGGASGLDLLANKNIKLYYDGSKAIDRNNANRYNIFLSTSISELLFLDDEEDNVWKQNEVLEEILKYLNLHIIQCGLDFYIYDWESLKIGDFKAKDLLSNEIKEIKAKDIVISNDNVADCDTNLSIGEVYNQIALKCDVKSIESVIESPLDKETTTSPFSNKQLYMTEYISYGEGQSAFKAFYSMIFNLPDKYGAAHYIDWFVQVMNNKNWQFTLNGQPIDKYMKGENQQDLLNKMAKEYGAALISFGKVTHHVNNNDDSLITKIDMNTNLVVSINGNEIDRDNGKTKPYPNEDTLKNNAPIAIYKGKSGGGVFSPSDDETTNYIVISGDIALCPIIERTDSFKNLKKEKYNFIYWHRTVNRDDDSDGAYYTQKWYKSKNPLLEAQYDEDTTVGFSPYNDKCAQKYEYTYSSIGDNTDKISKVGVLACMLIIGDKCVVEKGHKGQITDFEWRKYKTKDECATIDEYYQQSFTIGFNPKIGDKLIGKSFPIQNNLSYTNGIDAEGTAIPIRKSDHVRGEVKFMILGAVNIVWDEITRVHPTFFRHTKWGTNSVSLLSHVSSIFVKSFKIKVHSNNGLINNTIDKDLIYISDTDEKFINKKDDIDFKINSALTLEERRRLGITDSVKMSVPNLIATGDAILSIYDKNKDIIAKPEQLYVDSYYHEYHKPKVVLEQNFKDIEDIISIFNHYTHPALGKKMFVQGEEYNLMYGEKKLILKQIDD
;
A
#
# COMPACT_ATOMS: atom_id res chain seq x y z
N MET A 1 -13.67 -20.57 -33.68
CA MET A 1 -14.76 -21.46 -34.15
C MET A 1 -16.07 -21.05 -33.50
N TYR A 2 -17.15 -21.05 -34.28
CA TYR A 2 -18.54 -20.83 -33.84
C TYR A 2 -19.33 -22.14 -33.96
N LEU A 3 -19.82 -22.65 -32.84
CA LEU A 3 -20.65 -23.85 -32.76
C LEU A 3 -22.03 -23.44 -32.25
N HIS A 4 -23.09 -23.83 -32.95
CA HIS A 4 -24.45 -23.52 -32.52
C HIS A 4 -25.45 -24.60 -32.95
N GLY A 5 -26.58 -24.68 -32.25
CA GLY A 5 -27.68 -25.55 -32.65
C GLY A 5 -28.86 -25.45 -31.69
N GLU A 6 -29.98 -26.06 -32.08
CA GLU A 6 -31.21 -26.03 -31.30
C GLU A 6 -31.91 -27.39 -31.29
N PHE A 7 -32.64 -27.67 -30.21
CA PHE A 7 -33.53 -28.82 -30.10
C PHE A 7 -34.83 -28.41 -29.41
N LYS A 8 -35.88 -29.24 -29.57
CA LYS A 8 -37.13 -29.06 -28.84
C LYS A 8 -37.15 -29.96 -27.62
N ASN A 9 -37.41 -29.36 -26.46
CA ASN A 9 -37.60 -30.14 -25.24
C ASN A 9 -38.95 -30.89 -25.26
N THR A 10 -39.19 -31.74 -24.26
CA THR A 10 -40.43 -32.53 -24.16
C THR A 10 -41.70 -31.69 -23.96
N LYS A 11 -41.55 -30.42 -23.58
CA LYS A 11 -42.66 -29.45 -23.45
C LYS A 11 -42.91 -28.63 -24.73
N GLY A 12 -42.04 -28.76 -25.73
CA GLY A 12 -42.12 -28.06 -27.01
C GLY A 12 -41.41 -26.69 -27.05
N ASP A 13 -40.69 -26.32 -25.99
CA ASP A 13 -39.83 -25.13 -25.97
C ASP A 13 -38.60 -25.34 -26.85
N ASN A 14 -38.13 -24.26 -27.49
CA ASN A 14 -36.91 -24.27 -28.26
C ASN A 14 -35.71 -24.01 -27.35
N ILE A 15 -34.76 -24.93 -27.28
CA ILE A 15 -33.52 -24.77 -26.52
C ILE A 15 -32.38 -24.57 -27.52
N ALA A 16 -31.68 -23.45 -27.43
CA ALA A 16 -30.58 -23.10 -28.32
C ALA A 16 -29.27 -22.90 -27.56
N VAL A 17 -28.18 -23.41 -28.14
CA VAL A 17 -26.82 -23.28 -27.61
C VAL A 17 -25.96 -22.52 -28.61
N TYR A 18 -25.16 -21.59 -28.10
CA TYR A 18 -24.17 -20.85 -28.88
C TYR A 18 -22.83 -20.91 -28.16
N ILE A 19 -21.78 -21.33 -28.87
CA ILE A 19 -20.41 -21.42 -28.36
C ILE A 19 -19.48 -20.71 -29.34
N VAL A 20 -18.69 -19.75 -28.84
CA VAL A 20 -17.66 -19.07 -29.62
C VAL A 20 -16.31 -19.23 -28.93
N THR A 21 -15.34 -19.77 -29.66
CA THR A 21 -13.96 -19.96 -29.21
C THR A 21 -13.05 -18.91 -29.84
N HIS A 22 -12.15 -18.32 -29.04
CA HIS A 22 -11.22 -17.26 -29.41
C HIS A 22 -11.84 -16.05 -30.14
N ASN A 23 -13.13 -15.78 -29.89
CA ASN A 23 -13.91 -14.77 -30.61
C ASN A 23 -13.86 -14.94 -32.16
N ASP A 24 -13.67 -16.18 -32.63
CA ASP A 24 -13.54 -16.51 -34.04
C ASP A 24 -14.80 -17.20 -34.57
N ARG A 25 -15.41 -16.60 -35.59
CA ARG A 25 -16.61 -17.12 -36.26
C ARG A 25 -16.36 -17.59 -37.69
N THR A 26 -15.11 -17.75 -38.10
CA THR A 26 -14.77 -18.13 -39.48
C THR A 26 -15.04 -19.61 -39.78
N GLU A 27 -14.82 -20.48 -38.79
CA GLU A 27 -15.23 -21.90 -38.82
C GLU A 27 -16.59 -22.04 -38.12
N GLU A 28 -17.65 -22.32 -38.87
CA GLU A 28 -19.01 -22.54 -38.37
C GLU A 28 -19.35 -24.03 -38.37
N LYS A 29 -19.89 -24.52 -37.26
CA LYS A 29 -20.43 -25.89 -37.12
C LYS A 29 -21.82 -25.84 -36.52
N VAL A 30 -22.73 -26.64 -37.08
CA VAL A 30 -24.12 -26.72 -36.62
C VAL A 30 -24.37 -28.02 -35.89
N ILE A 31 -24.74 -27.98 -34.61
CA ILE A 31 -25.13 -29.15 -33.82
C ILE A 31 -26.47 -29.67 -34.37
N GLY A 32 -26.53 -30.96 -34.71
CA GLY A 32 -27.71 -31.59 -35.30
C GLY A 32 -27.67 -31.69 -36.83
N ASP A 33 -26.65 -31.11 -37.49
CA ASP A 33 -26.41 -31.31 -38.92
C ASP A 33 -25.52 -32.54 -39.15
N ASP A 34 -25.99 -33.51 -39.94
CA ASP A 34 -25.28 -34.74 -40.29
C ASP A 34 -23.89 -34.46 -40.89
N THR A 35 -23.70 -33.31 -41.54
CA THR A 35 -22.41 -32.94 -42.14
C THR A 35 -21.39 -32.42 -41.13
N SER A 36 -21.84 -31.93 -39.97
CA SER A 36 -20.97 -31.43 -38.89
C SER A 36 -20.33 -32.56 -38.08
N GLY A 37 -20.99 -33.72 -38.03
CA GLY A 37 -20.59 -34.84 -37.16
C GLY A 37 -20.78 -34.56 -35.67
N ILE A 38 -21.64 -33.61 -35.29
CA ILE A 38 -21.94 -33.20 -33.91
C ILE A 38 -23.45 -33.24 -33.71
N MET A 39 -23.93 -34.01 -32.74
CA MET A 39 -25.35 -34.13 -32.38
C MET A 39 -25.54 -33.81 -30.89
N PHE A 40 -26.76 -33.47 -30.49
CA PHE A 40 -27.13 -33.42 -29.07
C PHE A 40 -27.24 -34.85 -28.50
N ALA A 41 -26.82 -35.06 -27.26
CA ALA A 41 -27.10 -36.30 -26.53
C ALA A 41 -28.59 -36.38 -26.11
N ASP A 42 -29.03 -37.51 -25.55
CA ASP A 42 -30.42 -37.72 -25.13
C ASP A 42 -30.86 -36.77 -24.00
N ASP A 43 -29.95 -36.45 -23.07
CA ASP A 43 -30.13 -35.44 -22.02
C ASP A 43 -29.05 -34.35 -22.17
N PRO A 44 -29.22 -33.44 -23.13
CA PRO A 44 -28.12 -32.65 -23.66
C PRO A 44 -27.68 -31.51 -22.76
N ILE A 45 -28.54 -30.97 -21.88
CA ILE A 45 -28.21 -29.77 -21.11
C ILE A 45 -28.84 -29.76 -19.73
N GLU A 46 -27.99 -29.52 -18.74
CA GLU A 46 -28.33 -29.31 -17.35
C GLU A 46 -27.69 -28.00 -16.85
N VAL A 47 -28.42 -27.20 -16.07
CA VAL A 47 -27.87 -26.03 -15.36
C VAL A 47 -28.06 -26.26 -13.87
N THR A 48 -27.02 -26.12 -13.08
CA THR A 48 -27.01 -26.44 -11.65
C THR A 48 -26.55 -25.25 -10.84
N SER A 49 -27.24 -24.96 -9.74
CA SER A 49 -26.76 -24.02 -8.74
C SER A 49 -25.67 -24.68 -7.88
N GLU A 50 -24.60 -23.95 -7.63
CA GLU A 50 -23.51 -24.38 -6.73
C GLU A 50 -23.62 -23.70 -5.34
N VAL A 51 -24.81 -23.22 -4.99
CA VAL A 51 -25.09 -22.56 -3.71
C VAL A 51 -25.29 -23.62 -2.62
N ASN A 52 -24.49 -23.53 -1.56
CA ASN A 52 -24.56 -24.44 -0.41
C ASN A 52 -25.62 -23.97 0.57
N ASP A 53 -25.52 -22.72 1.02
CA ASP A 53 -26.44 -22.13 2.00
C ASP A 53 -26.46 -20.59 1.93
N THR A 54 -27.19 -19.96 2.84
CA THR A 54 -27.37 -18.50 2.85
C THR A 54 -26.12 -17.70 3.26
N PHE A 55 -25.06 -18.32 3.78
CA PHE A 55 -23.76 -17.69 4.02
C PHE A 55 -23.01 -17.39 2.72
N ASP A 56 -23.27 -18.14 1.64
CA ASP A 56 -22.62 -17.91 0.35
C ASP A 56 -22.96 -16.52 -0.19
N VAL A 57 -21.93 -15.71 -0.44
CA VAL A 57 -22.08 -14.32 -0.91
C VAL A 57 -22.16 -14.25 -2.43
N ILE A 58 -21.34 -15.05 -3.10
CA ILE A 58 -21.38 -15.23 -4.54
C ILE A 58 -22.21 -16.50 -4.79
N LEU A 59 -23.21 -16.41 -5.67
CA LEU A 59 -24.17 -17.50 -5.92
C LEU A 59 -23.96 -18.06 -7.34
N PRO A 60 -22.95 -18.94 -7.52
CA PRO A 60 -22.55 -19.44 -8.83
C PRO A 60 -23.54 -20.45 -9.43
N HIS A 61 -23.58 -20.47 -10.75
CA HIS A 61 -24.22 -21.50 -11.55
C HIS A 61 -23.20 -22.16 -12.48
N ALA A 62 -23.35 -23.46 -12.65
CA ALA A 62 -22.66 -24.25 -13.66
C ALA A 62 -23.66 -24.77 -14.69
N ALA A 63 -23.18 -25.09 -15.89
CA ALA A 63 -23.97 -25.77 -16.90
C ALA A 63 -23.17 -26.92 -17.51
N LYS A 64 -23.85 -28.04 -17.78
CA LYS A 64 -23.27 -29.18 -18.49
C LYS A 64 -23.93 -29.29 -19.85
N ILE A 65 -23.12 -29.37 -20.90
CA ILE A 65 -23.60 -29.58 -22.27
C ILE A 65 -23.03 -30.91 -22.77
N LYS A 66 -23.89 -31.87 -23.06
CA LYS A 66 -23.54 -33.21 -23.56
C LYS A 66 -23.82 -33.30 -25.06
N LEU A 67 -22.76 -33.54 -25.81
CA LEU A 67 -22.78 -33.66 -27.28
C LEU A 67 -22.29 -35.04 -27.69
N LEU A 68 -22.82 -35.57 -28.78
CA LEU A 68 -22.33 -36.76 -29.45
C LEU A 68 -21.47 -36.33 -30.63
N THR A 69 -20.18 -36.68 -30.63
CA THR A 69 -19.23 -36.21 -31.65
C THR A 69 -18.56 -37.37 -32.38
N LYS A 70 -18.42 -37.23 -33.70
CA LYS A 70 -17.75 -38.22 -34.55
C LYS A 70 -16.23 -38.01 -34.63
N ASN A 71 -15.78 -36.77 -34.39
CA ASN A 71 -14.37 -36.38 -34.46
C ASN A 71 -14.00 -35.57 -33.22
N VAL A 72 -12.73 -35.62 -32.85
CA VAL A 72 -12.14 -34.78 -31.78
C VAL A 72 -12.27 -33.29 -32.13
N ILE A 73 -12.77 -32.48 -31.20
CA ILE A 73 -12.93 -31.02 -31.39
C ILE A 73 -11.97 -30.27 -30.48
N LEU A 74 -10.69 -30.25 -30.87
CA LEU A 74 -9.63 -29.63 -30.08
C LEU A 74 -9.81 -28.12 -29.86
N GLN A 75 -10.58 -27.42 -30.72
CA GLN A 75 -10.88 -25.99 -30.57
C GLN A 75 -11.69 -25.67 -29.30
N LEU A 76 -12.38 -26.65 -28.71
CA LEU A 76 -13.08 -26.47 -27.43
C LEU A 76 -12.11 -26.53 -26.24
N PHE A 77 -10.89 -27.02 -26.45
CA PHE A 77 -9.86 -27.08 -25.42
C PHE A 77 -9.09 -25.75 -25.35
N ASN A 78 -9.35 -24.98 -24.30
CA ASN A 78 -8.80 -23.65 -24.14
C ASN A 78 -7.83 -23.59 -22.95
N THR A 79 -6.85 -22.69 -23.04
CA THR A 79 -5.86 -22.50 -21.97
C THR A 79 -6.37 -21.58 -20.87
N SER A 80 -7.35 -20.74 -21.21
CA SER A 80 -8.03 -19.82 -20.30
C SER A 80 -9.53 -20.05 -20.39
N CYS A 81 -10.24 -19.95 -19.25
CA CYS A 81 -11.70 -20.06 -19.21
C CYS A 81 -12.37 -19.02 -20.12
N ARG A 82 -11.79 -17.82 -20.27
CA ARG A 82 -12.42 -16.72 -21.02
C ARG A 82 -12.35 -16.86 -22.54
N GLU A 83 -11.73 -17.91 -23.07
CA GLU A 83 -11.52 -18.08 -24.51
C GLU A 83 -12.71 -18.77 -25.20
N ALA A 84 -13.53 -19.52 -24.46
CA ALA A 84 -14.72 -20.20 -24.99
C ALA A 84 -15.97 -19.72 -24.28
N VAL A 85 -16.70 -18.82 -24.93
CA VAL A 85 -17.95 -18.25 -24.41
C VAL A 85 -19.12 -19.13 -24.80
N VAL A 86 -20.03 -19.36 -23.86
CA VAL A 86 -21.26 -20.16 -24.02
C VAL A 86 -22.47 -19.32 -23.66
N ASN A 87 -23.51 -19.34 -24.50
CA ASN A 87 -24.84 -18.88 -24.13
C ASN A 87 -25.88 -19.97 -24.40
N ILE A 88 -26.79 -20.17 -23.45
CA ILE A 88 -27.90 -21.12 -23.53
C ILE A 88 -29.20 -20.34 -23.44
N TYR A 89 -30.08 -20.56 -24.42
CA TYR A 89 -31.34 -19.87 -24.57
C TYR A 89 -32.50 -20.84 -24.52
N LYS A 90 -33.59 -20.42 -23.85
CA LYS A 90 -34.91 -21.03 -23.98
C LYS A 90 -35.82 -20.05 -24.69
N ASN A 91 -36.37 -20.48 -25.82
CA ASN A 91 -37.11 -19.68 -26.79
C ASN A 91 -36.27 -18.47 -27.25
N ASN A 92 -36.29 -17.36 -26.52
CA ASN A 92 -35.45 -16.17 -26.76
C ASN A 92 -34.86 -15.56 -25.47
N ALA A 93 -35.07 -16.20 -24.32
CA ALA A 93 -34.54 -15.78 -23.04
C ALA A 93 -33.20 -16.47 -22.77
N CYS A 94 -32.16 -15.69 -22.48
CA CYS A 94 -30.86 -16.25 -22.08
C CYS A 94 -31.01 -16.77 -20.65
N LEU A 95 -30.81 -18.07 -20.47
CA LEU A 95 -30.88 -18.74 -19.16
C LEU A 95 -29.51 -18.79 -18.51
N PHE A 96 -28.49 -19.11 -19.31
CA PHE A 96 -27.11 -19.23 -18.86
C PHE A 96 -26.18 -18.52 -19.83
N ALA A 97 -25.24 -17.76 -19.30
CA ALA A 97 -24.17 -17.15 -20.07
C ALA A 97 -22.87 -17.27 -19.27
N GLY A 98 -21.84 -17.83 -19.90
CA GLY A 98 -20.60 -18.11 -19.19
C GLY A 98 -19.54 -18.63 -20.13
N PHE A 99 -18.74 -19.55 -19.61
CA PHE A 99 -17.51 -20.02 -20.23
C PHE A 99 -17.37 -21.53 -20.11
N ILE A 100 -16.69 -22.17 -21.05
CA ILE A 100 -16.27 -23.56 -20.89
C ILE A 100 -15.09 -23.61 -19.91
N GLU A 101 -15.14 -24.51 -18.93
CA GLU A 101 -14.08 -24.69 -17.96
C GLU A 101 -12.82 -25.28 -18.64
N PRO A 102 -11.64 -24.69 -18.43
CA PRO A 102 -10.40 -25.21 -19.02
C PRO A 102 -10.00 -26.50 -18.30
N GLN A 103 -9.53 -27.50 -19.07
CA GLN A 103 -8.80 -28.72 -18.66
C GLN A 103 -9.56 -30.05 -18.53
N ILE A 104 -10.89 -30.11 -18.66
CA ILE A 104 -11.62 -31.40 -18.66
C ILE A 104 -11.96 -31.79 -20.10
N TYR A 105 -11.09 -32.58 -20.74
CA TYR A 105 -11.42 -33.30 -21.99
C TYR A 105 -11.21 -34.78 -21.75
N SER A 106 -12.30 -35.45 -21.40
CA SER A 106 -12.36 -36.90 -21.29
C SER A 106 -13.36 -37.39 -22.30
N GLN A 107 -12.89 -38.13 -23.30
CA GLN A 107 -13.72 -38.73 -24.34
C GLN A 107 -13.24 -40.17 -24.54
N ASP A 108 -14.14 -41.13 -24.33
CA ASP A 108 -13.94 -42.51 -24.75
C ASP A 108 -14.04 -42.60 -26.29
N TYR A 109 -13.38 -43.55 -26.95
CA TYR A 109 -13.35 -43.64 -28.43
C TYR A 109 -13.75 -45.02 -28.96
N ASN A 110 -14.79 -45.62 -28.40
CA ASN A 110 -15.18 -46.98 -28.75
C ASN A 110 -16.36 -47.03 -29.74
N GLU A 111 -17.05 -45.92 -29.99
CA GLU A 111 -18.29 -45.89 -30.80
C GLU A 111 -18.16 -45.04 -32.08
N THR A 112 -19.22 -45.00 -32.90
CA THR A 112 -19.24 -44.13 -34.11
C THR A 112 -19.46 -42.66 -33.75
N TYR A 113 -20.12 -42.43 -32.62
CA TYR A 113 -20.27 -41.13 -31.96
C TYR A 113 -19.91 -41.34 -30.50
N ASP A 114 -18.97 -40.55 -30.00
CA ASP A 114 -18.59 -40.60 -28.59
C ASP A 114 -19.14 -39.37 -27.87
N GLU A 115 -19.60 -39.57 -26.64
CA GLU A 115 -20.14 -38.50 -25.79
C GLU A 115 -19.02 -37.57 -25.32
N LEU A 116 -19.26 -36.27 -25.49
CA LEU A 116 -18.42 -35.17 -25.04
C LEU A 116 -19.24 -34.33 -24.05
N GLU A 117 -18.85 -34.34 -22.79
CA GLU A 117 -19.40 -33.46 -21.76
C GLU A 117 -18.58 -32.18 -21.65
N LEU A 118 -19.23 -31.03 -21.84
CA LEU A 118 -18.65 -29.71 -21.66
C LEU A 118 -19.15 -29.12 -20.34
N ASN A 119 -18.25 -28.99 -19.38
CA ASN A 119 -18.52 -28.26 -18.14
C ASN A 119 -18.35 -26.76 -18.38
N CYS A 120 -19.37 -25.99 -17.99
CA CYS A 120 -19.42 -24.56 -18.18
C CYS A 120 -19.64 -23.87 -16.84
N ILE A 121 -19.00 -22.72 -16.65
CA ILE A 121 -19.06 -21.90 -15.45
C ILE A 121 -19.57 -20.50 -15.81
N ASP A 122 -20.33 -19.88 -14.92
CA ASP A 122 -20.80 -18.51 -15.11
C ASP A 122 -19.67 -17.46 -14.92
N VAL A 123 -20.00 -16.17 -15.03
CA VAL A 123 -19.01 -15.09 -14.85
C VAL A 123 -18.51 -15.01 -13.41
N LEU A 124 -19.39 -15.27 -12.43
CA LEU A 124 -19.08 -15.18 -11.01
C LEU A 124 -18.07 -16.24 -10.58
N SER A 125 -18.15 -17.45 -11.16
CA SER A 125 -17.13 -18.49 -11.03
C SER A 125 -15.88 -18.13 -11.83
N ALA A 126 -16.00 -17.62 -13.07
CA ALA A 126 -14.84 -17.35 -13.93
C ALA A 126 -13.89 -16.26 -13.39
N ILE A 127 -14.37 -15.30 -12.59
CA ILE A 127 -13.51 -14.26 -12.01
C ILE A 127 -12.54 -14.80 -10.94
N GLN A 128 -12.72 -16.02 -10.44
CA GLN A 128 -11.79 -16.64 -9.48
C GLN A 128 -10.39 -16.89 -10.05
N TYR A 129 -10.28 -17.06 -11.37
CA TYR A 129 -9.02 -17.33 -12.06
C TYR A 129 -8.20 -16.05 -12.33
N SER A 130 -8.69 -14.87 -11.95
CA SER A 130 -8.03 -13.59 -12.23
C SER A 130 -7.69 -12.85 -10.94
N ALA A 131 -6.42 -12.42 -10.81
CA ALA A 131 -6.02 -11.52 -9.74
C ALA A 131 -6.68 -10.13 -9.88
N TYR A 132 -6.77 -9.39 -8.78
CA TYR A 132 -7.25 -8.01 -8.79
C TYR A 132 -6.48 -7.18 -9.83
N ARG A 133 -7.20 -6.36 -10.62
CA ARG A 133 -6.64 -5.59 -11.75
C ARG A 133 -5.96 -6.42 -12.85
N ASN A 134 -6.22 -7.74 -12.90
CA ASN A 134 -5.61 -8.69 -13.81
C ASN A 134 -4.07 -8.72 -13.70
N ILE A 135 -3.53 -8.50 -12.49
CA ILE A 135 -2.09 -8.68 -12.24
C ILE A 135 -1.69 -10.12 -12.63
N GLY A 136 -0.52 -10.27 -13.25
CA GLY A 136 -0.07 -11.51 -13.88
C GLY A 136 -0.46 -11.69 -15.35
N TYR A 137 -1.38 -10.89 -15.91
CA TYR A 137 -1.67 -10.90 -17.35
C TYR A 137 -0.58 -10.15 -18.14
N ASN A 138 -0.37 -10.58 -19.40
CA ASN A 138 0.63 -9.97 -20.27
C ASN A 138 0.42 -8.45 -20.43
N GLY A 139 1.48 -7.66 -20.23
CA GLY A 139 1.45 -6.20 -20.31
C GLY A 139 1.01 -5.47 -19.03
N ILE A 140 0.55 -6.19 -18.00
CA ILE A 140 0.17 -5.61 -16.71
C ILE A 140 1.29 -5.85 -15.71
N SER A 141 1.90 -4.75 -15.23
CA SER A 141 2.97 -4.81 -14.24
C SER A 141 2.40 -4.54 -12.85
N TYR A 142 2.63 -5.46 -11.91
CA TYR A 142 2.31 -5.28 -10.49
C TYR A 142 2.80 -3.93 -9.96
N ASN A 143 4.09 -3.61 -10.20
CA ASN A 143 4.67 -2.34 -9.78
C ASN A 143 3.93 -1.14 -10.36
N LYS A 144 3.52 -1.15 -11.64
CA LYS A 144 2.72 -0.05 -12.21
C LYS A 144 1.30 0.02 -11.66
N VAL A 145 0.67 -1.12 -11.35
CA VAL A 145 -0.67 -1.13 -10.76
C VAL A 145 -0.62 -0.60 -9.33
N LYS A 146 0.34 -1.07 -8.52
CA LYS A 146 0.65 -0.52 -7.19
C LYS A 146 0.99 0.98 -7.33
N GLU A 147 1.86 1.32 -8.28
CA GLU A 147 2.14 2.61 -8.98
C GLU A 147 0.94 3.59 -9.07
N ASN A 148 -0.25 3.09 -9.35
CA ASN A 148 -1.45 3.89 -9.61
C ASN A 148 -2.61 3.59 -8.64
N ALA A 149 -2.40 2.75 -7.62
CA ALA A 149 -3.40 2.41 -6.63
C ALA A 149 -3.84 3.63 -5.80
N THR A 150 -5.15 3.75 -5.60
CA THR A 150 -5.78 4.88 -4.88
C THR A 150 -6.91 4.39 -3.97
N ASN A 151 -7.61 5.31 -3.30
CA ASN A 151 -8.92 4.96 -2.73
C ASN A 151 -9.96 4.92 -3.84
N LYS A 152 -10.62 3.79 -3.99
CA LYS A 152 -11.59 3.54 -5.07
C LYS A 152 -12.95 3.21 -4.49
N SER A 153 -14.01 3.69 -5.14
CA SER A 153 -15.37 3.38 -4.71
C SER A 153 -15.69 1.91 -4.89
N PHE A 154 -16.52 1.34 -4.00
CA PHE A 154 -17.01 -0.03 -4.16
C PHE A 154 -17.67 -0.23 -5.52
N PHE A 155 -18.43 0.76 -5.99
CA PHE A 155 -19.05 0.72 -7.32
C PHE A 155 -18.02 0.54 -8.43
N ASN A 156 -16.95 1.34 -8.45
CA ASN A 156 -15.93 1.23 -9.50
C ASN A 156 -15.17 -0.11 -9.41
N ILE A 157 -14.99 -0.67 -8.21
CA ILE A 157 -14.38 -1.99 -8.03
C ILE A 157 -15.31 -3.08 -8.63
N ILE A 158 -16.56 -3.12 -8.19
CA ILE A 158 -17.56 -4.10 -8.66
C ILE A 158 -17.76 -3.99 -10.17
N ARG A 159 -17.94 -2.77 -10.69
CA ARG A 159 -18.11 -2.52 -12.14
C ARG A 159 -16.92 -3.02 -12.94
N ASP A 160 -15.70 -2.77 -12.48
CA ASP A 160 -14.49 -3.19 -13.20
C ASP A 160 -14.33 -4.72 -13.18
N ILE A 161 -14.68 -5.39 -12.07
CA ILE A 161 -14.66 -6.86 -11.94
C ILE A 161 -15.73 -7.49 -12.84
N ILE A 162 -17.00 -7.12 -12.67
CA ILE A 162 -18.12 -7.69 -13.44
C ILE A 162 -18.03 -7.31 -14.91
N GLY A 163 -17.73 -6.04 -15.22
CA GLY A 163 -17.60 -5.58 -16.60
C GLY A 163 -16.40 -6.23 -17.33
N GLY A 164 -15.29 -6.46 -16.63
CA GLY A 164 -14.15 -7.19 -17.17
C GLY A 164 -14.43 -8.68 -17.34
N GLY A 165 -15.15 -9.30 -16.41
CA GLY A 165 -15.56 -10.71 -16.46
C GLY A 165 -16.59 -10.99 -17.57
N ALA A 166 -17.55 -10.10 -17.76
CA ALA A 166 -18.62 -10.26 -18.74
C ALA A 166 -18.31 -9.66 -20.13
N SER A 167 -17.06 -9.23 -20.37
CA SER A 167 -16.64 -8.69 -21.66
C SER A 167 -16.75 -9.73 -22.77
N GLY A 168 -17.57 -9.48 -23.79
CA GLY A 168 -17.79 -10.40 -24.91
C GLY A 168 -18.75 -11.56 -24.59
N LEU A 169 -19.46 -11.50 -23.46
CA LEU A 169 -20.37 -12.55 -22.99
C LEU A 169 -21.61 -12.72 -23.87
N ASP A 170 -22.15 -11.62 -24.42
CA ASP A 170 -23.32 -11.69 -25.31
C ASP A 170 -22.91 -12.06 -26.74
N LEU A 171 -23.16 -13.31 -27.11
CA LEU A 171 -22.85 -13.84 -28.43
C LEU A 171 -23.83 -13.41 -29.52
N LEU A 172 -25.00 -12.88 -29.16
CA LEU A 172 -26.01 -12.45 -30.13
C LEU A 172 -26.05 -10.92 -30.30
N ALA A 173 -25.17 -10.19 -29.62
CA ALA A 173 -24.95 -8.74 -29.71
C ALA A 173 -26.23 -7.89 -29.58
N ASN A 174 -27.18 -8.35 -28.78
CA ASN A 174 -28.53 -7.79 -28.67
C ASN A 174 -28.81 -7.14 -27.31
N LYS A 175 -27.96 -7.35 -26.29
CA LYS A 175 -28.25 -6.93 -24.92
C LYS A 175 -27.00 -6.42 -24.20
N ASN A 176 -27.16 -5.29 -23.51
CA ASN A 176 -26.17 -4.83 -22.54
C ASN A 176 -26.38 -5.55 -21.22
N ILE A 177 -25.29 -5.95 -20.58
CA ILE A 177 -25.29 -6.48 -19.21
C ILE A 177 -25.89 -5.45 -18.25
N LYS A 178 -26.70 -5.94 -17.31
CA LYS A 178 -27.34 -5.13 -16.26
C LYS A 178 -26.81 -5.53 -14.90
N LEU A 179 -26.64 -4.55 -14.00
CA LEU A 179 -26.21 -4.78 -12.63
C LEU A 179 -27.24 -4.18 -11.67
N TYR A 180 -28.25 -4.96 -11.32
CA TYR A 180 -29.34 -4.54 -10.47
C TYR A 180 -28.97 -4.61 -9.00
N TYR A 181 -29.33 -3.59 -8.23
CA TYR A 181 -29.18 -3.55 -6.77
C TYR A 181 -30.51 -3.20 -6.09
N ASP A 182 -30.93 -3.98 -5.09
CA ASP A 182 -32.21 -3.83 -4.39
C ASP A 182 -32.35 -2.56 -3.52
N GLY A 183 -31.22 -1.92 -3.16
CA GLY A 183 -31.20 -0.75 -2.29
C GLY A 183 -31.57 -1.08 -0.84
N SER A 184 -31.26 -2.28 -0.36
CA SER A 184 -31.48 -2.74 1.02
C SER A 184 -30.51 -2.10 2.01
N LYS A 185 -29.30 -1.75 1.57
CA LYS A 185 -28.28 -1.04 2.36
C LYS A 185 -28.04 0.38 1.82
N ALA A 186 -27.98 1.34 2.73
CA ALA A 186 -27.67 2.73 2.39
C ALA A 186 -26.79 3.37 3.47
N ILE A 187 -26.30 4.57 3.20
CA ILE A 187 -25.44 5.28 4.15
C ILE A 187 -26.21 5.95 5.28
N ASP A 188 -27.48 6.26 5.03
CA ASP A 188 -28.38 6.92 5.94
C ASP A 188 -29.84 6.60 5.56
N ARG A 189 -30.78 7.11 6.35
CA ARG A 189 -32.24 7.00 6.10
C ARG A 189 -32.72 7.87 4.92
N ASN A 190 -31.85 8.67 4.30
CA ASN A 190 -32.28 9.55 3.21
C ASN A 190 -32.57 8.73 1.95
N ASN A 191 -33.84 8.74 1.52
CA ASN A 191 -34.26 7.94 0.37
C ASN A 191 -33.56 8.32 -0.95
N ALA A 192 -32.99 9.54 -1.06
CA ALA A 192 -32.15 9.93 -2.20
C ALA A 192 -30.84 9.11 -2.28
N ASN A 193 -30.35 8.61 -1.14
CA ASN A 193 -29.13 7.83 -1.01
C ASN A 193 -29.37 6.32 -1.06
N ARG A 194 -30.63 5.86 -1.21
CA ARG A 194 -31.04 4.45 -1.12
C ARG A 194 -30.17 3.49 -1.94
N TYR A 195 -29.79 3.88 -3.16
CA TYR A 195 -29.04 3.04 -4.09
C TYR A 195 -27.56 3.43 -4.21
N ASN A 196 -27.08 4.32 -3.34
CA ASN A 196 -25.78 4.96 -3.50
C ASN A 196 -24.71 4.41 -2.54
N ILE A 197 -24.95 3.34 -1.80
CA ILE A 197 -23.97 2.80 -0.84
C ILE A 197 -22.63 2.48 -1.52
N PHE A 198 -22.66 1.84 -2.68
CA PHE A 198 -21.46 1.51 -3.45
C PHE A 198 -20.77 2.74 -4.07
N LEU A 199 -21.54 3.77 -4.41
CA LEU A 199 -21.04 5.02 -4.97
C LEU A 199 -20.48 5.97 -3.89
N SER A 200 -21.00 5.88 -2.66
CA SER A 200 -20.68 6.78 -1.55
C SER A 200 -19.55 6.27 -0.67
N THR A 201 -19.19 4.99 -0.83
CA THR A 201 -18.18 4.30 -0.02
C THR A 201 -16.94 4.00 -0.86
N SER A 202 -15.76 4.28 -0.32
CA SER A 202 -14.47 3.91 -0.92
C SER A 202 -13.57 3.16 0.06
N ILE A 203 -12.64 2.40 -0.50
CA ILE A 203 -11.60 1.68 0.24
C ILE A 203 -10.26 1.79 -0.50
N SER A 204 -9.14 1.58 0.21
CA SER A 204 -7.83 1.59 -0.41
C SER A 204 -7.58 0.34 -1.26
N GLU A 205 -7.20 0.53 -2.52
CA GLU A 205 -6.78 -0.59 -3.38
C GLU A 205 -5.52 -1.31 -2.86
N LEU A 206 -4.70 -0.66 -2.02
CA LEU A 206 -3.53 -1.31 -1.42
C LEU A 206 -3.91 -2.48 -0.50
N LEU A 207 -5.15 -2.51 0.02
CA LEU A 207 -5.64 -3.65 0.80
C LEU A 207 -5.59 -4.95 -0.02
N PHE A 208 -5.97 -4.89 -1.30
CA PHE A 208 -6.09 -6.06 -2.18
C PHE A 208 -4.79 -6.44 -2.90
N LEU A 209 -3.84 -5.50 -2.99
CA LEU A 209 -2.55 -5.72 -3.64
C LEU A 209 -1.53 -6.41 -2.73
N ASP A 210 -1.70 -6.24 -1.42
CA ASP A 210 -0.75 -6.71 -0.41
C ASP A 210 0.69 -6.24 -0.65
N ASP A 211 1.66 -6.86 0.03
CA ASP A 211 3.07 -6.48 -0.03
C ASP A 211 3.77 -7.02 -1.29
N GLU A 212 3.41 -8.23 -1.72
CA GLU A 212 4.04 -8.99 -2.81
C GLU A 212 3.04 -9.38 -3.91
N GLU A 213 3.54 -9.54 -5.16
CA GLU A 213 2.71 -9.85 -6.33
C GLU A 213 1.94 -11.18 -6.20
N ASP A 214 2.54 -12.18 -5.55
CA ASP A 214 1.92 -13.50 -5.36
C ASP A 214 0.79 -13.49 -4.31
N ASN A 215 0.72 -12.44 -3.47
CA ASN A 215 -0.27 -12.27 -2.41
C ASN A 215 -1.46 -11.39 -2.84
N VAL A 216 -1.51 -10.96 -4.11
CA VAL A 216 -2.62 -10.16 -4.64
C VAL A 216 -3.91 -10.98 -4.61
N TRP A 217 -4.97 -10.39 -4.06
CA TRP A 217 -6.27 -11.05 -3.95
C TRP A 217 -6.86 -11.36 -5.33
N LYS A 218 -7.64 -12.42 -5.42
CA LYS A 218 -8.45 -12.74 -6.60
C LYS A 218 -9.66 -11.82 -6.70
N GLN A 219 -10.20 -11.69 -7.91
CA GLN A 219 -11.35 -10.81 -8.16
C GLN A 219 -12.61 -11.27 -7.43
N ASN A 220 -12.83 -12.58 -7.30
CA ASN A 220 -13.93 -13.13 -6.50
C ASN A 220 -13.76 -12.77 -5.02
N GLU A 221 -12.56 -12.94 -4.44
CA GLU A 221 -12.30 -12.60 -3.03
C GLU A 221 -12.58 -11.13 -2.72
N VAL A 222 -12.19 -10.22 -3.61
CA VAL A 222 -12.46 -8.78 -3.46
C VAL A 222 -13.96 -8.48 -3.54
N LEU A 223 -14.67 -9.09 -4.50
CA LEU A 223 -16.11 -8.90 -4.66
C LEU A 223 -16.87 -9.45 -3.46
N GLU A 224 -16.54 -10.66 -3.06
CA GLU A 224 -17.09 -11.35 -1.90
C GLU A 224 -16.90 -10.51 -0.64
N GLU A 225 -15.69 -10.05 -0.34
CA GLU A 225 -15.43 -9.29 0.88
C GLU A 225 -16.23 -7.97 0.94
N ILE A 226 -16.39 -7.28 -0.19
CA ILE A 226 -17.21 -6.04 -0.26
C ILE A 226 -18.69 -6.33 -0.01
N LEU A 227 -19.23 -7.39 -0.61
CA LEU A 227 -20.65 -7.74 -0.47
C LEU A 227 -20.95 -8.36 0.90
N LYS A 228 -20.06 -9.23 1.41
CA LYS A 228 -20.10 -9.80 2.75
C LYS A 228 -20.10 -8.71 3.82
N TYR A 229 -19.23 -7.71 3.70
CA TYR A 229 -19.20 -6.55 4.60
C TYR A 229 -20.54 -5.83 4.67
N LEU A 230 -21.30 -5.78 3.56
CA LEU A 230 -22.61 -5.15 3.51
C LEU A 230 -23.78 -6.12 3.76
N ASN A 231 -23.52 -7.40 4.05
CA ASN A 231 -24.53 -8.45 4.10
C ASN A 231 -25.39 -8.50 2.82
N LEU A 232 -24.72 -8.54 1.67
CA LEU A 232 -25.33 -8.62 0.35
C LEU A 232 -24.81 -9.85 -0.39
N HIS A 233 -25.58 -10.31 -1.37
CA HIS A 233 -25.32 -11.49 -2.19
C HIS A 233 -25.43 -11.10 -3.65
N ILE A 234 -24.72 -11.82 -4.53
CA ILE A 234 -24.79 -11.61 -5.98
C ILE A 234 -25.07 -12.92 -6.73
N ILE A 235 -26.03 -12.85 -7.66
CA ILE A 235 -26.38 -13.93 -8.59
C ILE A 235 -26.36 -13.43 -10.02
N GLN A 236 -25.99 -14.31 -10.95
CA GLN A 236 -26.14 -14.09 -12.38
C GLN A 236 -27.36 -14.85 -12.90
N CYS A 237 -28.24 -14.17 -13.64
CA CYS A 237 -29.37 -14.78 -14.34
C CYS A 237 -29.27 -14.46 -15.83
N GLY A 238 -28.79 -15.41 -16.63
CA GLY A 238 -28.45 -15.17 -18.03
C GLY A 238 -27.37 -14.08 -18.15
N LEU A 239 -27.72 -12.92 -18.71
CA LEU A 239 -26.81 -11.77 -18.88
C LEU A 239 -26.95 -10.70 -17.77
N ASP A 240 -27.94 -10.83 -16.89
CA ASP A 240 -28.24 -9.85 -15.85
C ASP A 240 -27.65 -10.30 -14.50
N PHE A 241 -27.13 -9.36 -13.73
CA PHE A 241 -26.62 -9.59 -12.38
C PHE A 241 -27.53 -8.90 -11.36
N TYR A 242 -27.82 -9.59 -10.26
CA TYR A 242 -28.65 -9.06 -9.16
C TYR A 242 -27.86 -9.09 -7.86
N ILE A 243 -27.74 -7.93 -7.22
CA ILE A 243 -27.19 -7.76 -5.88
C ILE A 243 -28.35 -7.50 -4.92
N TYR A 244 -28.50 -8.32 -3.89
CA TYR A 244 -29.61 -8.22 -2.94
C TYR A 244 -29.25 -8.76 -1.55
N ASP A 245 -30.10 -8.47 -0.57
CA ASP A 245 -30.10 -9.13 0.74
C ASP A 245 -31.13 -10.26 0.74
N TRP A 246 -30.82 -11.43 1.33
CA TRP A 246 -31.80 -12.50 1.54
C TRP A 246 -33.08 -12.01 2.23
N GLU A 247 -33.00 -11.03 3.13
CA GLU A 247 -34.16 -10.40 3.76
C GLU A 247 -35.10 -9.73 2.73
N SER A 248 -34.55 -9.16 1.66
CA SER A 248 -35.36 -8.60 0.58
C SER A 248 -36.17 -9.68 -0.12
N LEU A 249 -35.60 -10.88 -0.29
CA LEU A 249 -36.34 -12.02 -0.86
C LEU A 249 -37.41 -12.52 0.09
N LYS A 250 -37.15 -12.59 1.40
CA LYS A 250 -38.14 -13.03 2.40
C LYS A 250 -39.33 -12.09 2.51
N ILE A 251 -39.12 -10.77 2.40
CA ILE A 251 -40.19 -9.76 2.42
C ILE A 251 -41.10 -9.86 1.19
N GLY A 252 -40.55 -10.22 0.02
CA GLY A 252 -41.29 -10.40 -1.23
C GLY A 252 -41.02 -9.29 -2.24
N ASP A 253 -42.00 -8.41 -2.50
CA ASP A 253 -41.89 -7.37 -3.54
C ASP A 253 -40.75 -6.37 -3.27
N PHE A 254 -39.86 -6.16 -4.25
CA PHE A 254 -38.82 -5.13 -4.15
C PHE A 254 -38.53 -4.41 -5.48
N LYS A 255 -37.76 -3.32 -5.38
CA LYS A 255 -37.33 -2.51 -6.53
C LYS A 255 -35.82 -2.54 -6.63
N ALA A 256 -35.31 -3.03 -7.76
CA ALA A 256 -33.89 -3.06 -8.04
C ALA A 256 -33.51 -1.99 -9.05
N LYS A 257 -32.44 -1.25 -8.78
CA LYS A 257 -31.90 -0.21 -9.67
C LYS A 257 -30.68 -0.76 -10.40
N ASP A 258 -30.67 -0.68 -11.72
CA ASP A 258 -29.47 -0.95 -12.51
C ASP A 258 -28.45 0.15 -12.22
N LEU A 259 -27.32 -0.24 -11.63
CA LEU A 259 -26.24 0.68 -11.26
C LEU A 259 -25.50 1.23 -12.49
N LEU A 260 -25.65 0.61 -13.67
CA LEU A 260 -25.01 1.05 -14.91
C LEU A 260 -25.86 2.08 -15.68
N SER A 261 -27.16 1.82 -15.85
CA SER A 261 -28.06 2.71 -16.60
C SER A 261 -28.96 3.61 -15.74
N ASN A 262 -29.05 3.35 -14.44
CA ASN A 262 -30.01 3.94 -13.49
C ASN A 262 -31.48 3.55 -13.70
N GLU A 263 -31.79 2.60 -14.58
CA GLU A 263 -33.14 2.06 -14.75
C GLU A 263 -33.62 1.34 -13.49
N ILE A 264 -34.91 1.42 -13.19
CA ILE A 264 -35.52 0.71 -12.06
C ILE A 264 -36.38 -0.42 -12.59
N LYS A 265 -36.12 -1.62 -12.07
CA LYS A 265 -36.92 -2.83 -12.31
C LYS A 265 -37.74 -3.14 -11.06
N GLU A 266 -39.04 -3.32 -11.23
CA GLU A 266 -39.90 -3.83 -10.17
C GLU A 266 -39.90 -5.36 -10.23
N ILE A 267 -39.60 -5.99 -9.09
CA ILE A 267 -39.63 -7.44 -8.93
C ILE A 267 -40.82 -7.75 -8.03
N LYS A 268 -41.73 -8.57 -8.56
CA LYS A 268 -42.98 -8.95 -7.91
C LYS A 268 -42.90 -10.41 -7.49
N ALA A 269 -42.90 -10.65 -6.19
CA ALA A 269 -42.90 -11.99 -5.64
C ALA A 269 -44.33 -12.56 -5.72
N LYS A 270 -44.48 -13.73 -6.34
CA LYS A 270 -45.75 -14.46 -6.32
C LYS A 270 -45.73 -15.48 -5.20
N ASP A 271 -46.88 -15.64 -4.53
CA ASP A 271 -47.12 -16.73 -3.59
C ASP A 271 -47.64 -17.95 -4.36
N ILE A 272 -46.81 -18.98 -4.49
CA ILE A 272 -47.13 -20.22 -5.20
C ILE A 272 -47.43 -21.33 -4.19
N VAL A 273 -48.59 -21.95 -4.32
CA VAL A 273 -48.93 -23.17 -3.56
C VAL A 273 -48.44 -24.38 -4.35
N ILE A 274 -47.63 -25.23 -3.72
CA ILE A 274 -47.12 -26.46 -4.34
C ILE A 274 -48.28 -27.45 -4.51
N SER A 275 -48.47 -27.95 -5.73
CA SER A 275 -49.53 -28.90 -6.07
C SER A 275 -49.14 -29.80 -7.24
N ASN A 276 -49.88 -30.90 -7.43
CA ASN A 276 -49.70 -31.82 -8.57
C ASN A 276 -49.80 -31.12 -9.95
N ASP A 277 -50.42 -29.94 -10.01
CA ASP A 277 -50.53 -29.17 -11.25
C ASP A 277 -49.17 -28.58 -11.65
N ASN A 278 -48.36 -28.13 -10.69
CA ASN A 278 -47.09 -27.44 -10.93
C ASN A 278 -45.83 -28.27 -10.66
N VAL A 279 -45.91 -29.37 -9.91
CA VAL A 279 -44.74 -30.27 -9.71
C VAL A 279 -44.55 -31.25 -10.87
N ALA A 280 -43.30 -31.65 -11.11
CA ALA A 280 -42.93 -32.63 -12.14
C ALA A 280 -43.09 -34.08 -11.64
N ASP A 281 -42.80 -34.31 -10.36
CA ASP A 281 -42.86 -35.62 -9.69
C ASP A 281 -43.33 -35.50 -8.23
N CYS A 282 -43.21 -36.59 -7.47
CA CYS A 282 -43.46 -36.65 -6.03
C CYS A 282 -42.19 -36.96 -5.23
N ASP A 283 -41.01 -36.76 -5.82
CA ASP A 283 -39.70 -37.07 -5.22
C ASP A 283 -39.22 -35.90 -4.37
N THR A 284 -40.06 -35.48 -3.42
CA THR A 284 -39.80 -34.39 -2.51
C THR A 284 -38.81 -34.82 -1.41
N ASN A 285 -37.72 -34.08 -1.22
CA ASN A 285 -36.80 -34.28 -0.11
C ASN A 285 -36.98 -33.18 0.94
N LEU A 286 -37.10 -33.58 2.21
CA LEU A 286 -37.29 -32.70 3.36
C LEU A 286 -36.13 -32.88 4.34
N SER A 287 -35.38 -31.81 4.59
CA SER A 287 -34.30 -31.79 5.56
C SER A 287 -34.45 -30.62 6.54
N ILE A 288 -33.69 -30.68 7.64
CA ILE A 288 -33.56 -29.57 8.58
C ILE A 288 -32.19 -28.95 8.32
N GLY A 289 -32.16 -27.65 8.06
CA GLY A 289 -30.91 -26.91 7.85
C GLY A 289 -30.05 -26.88 9.11
N GLU A 290 -28.82 -26.40 8.96
CA GLU A 290 -27.90 -26.23 10.09
C GLU A 290 -28.48 -25.27 11.15
N VAL A 291 -28.10 -25.49 12.41
CA VAL A 291 -28.57 -24.69 13.55
C VAL A 291 -27.38 -24.20 14.35
N TYR A 292 -27.18 -22.89 14.38
CA TYR A 292 -26.13 -22.23 15.15
C TYR A 292 -26.77 -21.27 16.13
N ASN A 293 -26.55 -21.51 17.43
CA ASN A 293 -27.11 -20.65 18.47
C ASN A 293 -26.13 -19.59 18.98
N GLN A 294 -24.95 -19.51 18.39
CA GLN A 294 -24.02 -18.41 18.53
C GLN A 294 -23.28 -18.17 17.22
N ILE A 295 -23.33 -16.95 16.72
CA ILE A 295 -22.55 -16.49 15.57
C ILE A 295 -21.40 -15.63 16.10
N ALA A 296 -20.18 -15.93 15.69
CA ALA A 296 -19.00 -15.14 16.00
C ALA A 296 -18.27 -14.75 14.72
N LEU A 297 -18.06 -13.45 14.54
CA LEU A 297 -17.36 -12.84 13.43
C LEU A 297 -16.11 -12.16 13.95
N LYS A 298 -14.95 -12.53 13.41
CA LYS A 298 -13.66 -11.91 13.71
C LYS A 298 -13.29 -10.88 12.63
N CYS A 299 -12.71 -9.76 13.03
CA CYS A 299 -12.17 -8.76 12.11
C CYS A 299 -10.65 -8.88 12.01
N ASP A 300 -10.16 -9.20 10.82
CA ASP A 300 -8.74 -9.19 10.45
C ASP A 300 -8.31 -7.77 10.08
N VAL A 301 -7.70 -7.11 11.04
CA VAL A 301 -7.37 -5.69 10.96
C VAL A 301 -5.96 -5.49 10.41
N LYS A 302 -5.83 -4.91 9.21
CA LYS A 302 -4.53 -4.52 8.63
C LYS A 302 -4.17 -3.07 8.97
N SER A 303 -3.30 -2.89 9.97
CA SER A 303 -2.81 -1.58 10.43
C SER A 303 -1.69 -1.02 9.57
N ILE A 304 -1.58 0.31 9.49
CA ILE A 304 -0.45 1.02 8.87
C ILE A 304 0.52 1.45 9.97
N GLU A 305 1.66 0.78 10.08
CA GLU A 305 2.72 1.17 11.04
C GLU A 305 3.68 2.23 10.48
N SER A 306 4.11 2.07 9.23
CA SER A 306 5.07 2.96 8.59
C SER A 306 4.39 3.77 7.50
N VAL A 307 4.38 5.11 7.64
CA VAL A 307 3.82 6.02 6.64
C VAL A 307 4.64 6.01 5.37
N ILE A 308 5.96 5.84 5.50
CA ILE A 308 6.99 5.81 4.48
C ILE A 308 8.04 4.79 4.93
N GLU A 309 8.41 3.88 4.04
CA GLU A 309 9.53 2.97 4.29
C GLU A 309 10.83 3.75 4.40
N SER A 310 11.64 3.43 5.40
CA SER A 310 12.91 4.10 5.61
C SER A 310 13.82 3.91 4.40
N PRO A 311 14.53 4.96 3.93
CA PRO A 311 15.57 4.80 2.94
C PRO A 311 16.77 3.99 3.46
N LEU A 312 16.81 3.70 4.77
CA LEU A 312 17.86 2.92 5.44
C LEU A 312 17.40 1.49 5.82
N ASP A 313 16.21 1.07 5.38
CA ASP A 313 15.70 -0.27 5.64
C ASP A 313 16.51 -1.33 4.85
N LYS A 314 16.95 -2.38 5.53
CA LYS A 314 17.79 -3.42 4.94
C LYS A 314 17.04 -4.26 3.90
N GLU A 315 15.72 -4.41 4.04
CA GLU A 315 14.90 -5.20 3.11
C GLU A 315 14.70 -4.49 1.76
N THR A 316 14.88 -3.18 1.72
CA THR A 316 14.64 -2.34 0.53
C THR A 316 15.93 -1.73 -0.03
N THR A 317 17.00 -1.75 0.76
CA THR A 317 18.32 -1.26 0.39
C THR A 317 19.14 -2.35 -0.29
N THR A 318 19.67 -2.03 -1.47
CA THR A 318 20.54 -2.92 -2.25
C THR A 318 21.83 -2.19 -2.64
N SER A 319 22.82 -2.91 -3.16
CA SER A 319 24.03 -2.31 -3.72
C SER A 319 24.28 -2.89 -5.10
N PRO A 320 24.48 -2.06 -6.15
CA PRO A 320 24.90 -2.56 -7.45
C PRO A 320 26.37 -3.02 -7.44
N PHE A 321 27.13 -2.69 -6.39
CA PHE A 321 28.52 -3.08 -6.19
C PHE A 321 28.62 -4.38 -5.39
N SER A 322 29.54 -5.26 -5.79
CA SER A 322 29.72 -6.59 -5.21
C SER A 322 30.23 -6.61 -3.77
N ASN A 323 30.91 -5.54 -3.32
CA ASN A 323 31.47 -5.42 -1.97
C ASN A 323 31.78 -3.96 -1.62
N LYS A 324 32.17 -3.72 -0.36
CA LYS A 324 32.82 -2.49 0.08
C LYS A 324 34.21 -2.33 -0.53
N GLN A 325 34.69 -1.10 -0.65
CA GLN A 325 36.01 -0.74 -1.20
C GLN A 325 36.73 0.26 -0.29
N LEU A 326 38.06 0.12 -0.15
CA LEU A 326 38.90 1.15 0.45
C LEU A 326 38.82 2.43 -0.39
N TYR A 327 38.36 3.53 0.20
CA TYR A 327 38.15 4.80 -0.49
C TYR A 327 39.11 5.89 -0.01
N MET A 328 39.43 5.89 1.28
CA MET A 328 40.25 6.94 1.88
C MET A 328 41.07 6.38 3.03
N THR A 329 42.34 6.81 3.16
CA THR A 329 43.13 6.67 4.38
C THR A 329 43.34 8.05 4.98
N GLU A 330 42.97 8.24 6.25
CA GLU A 330 43.33 9.40 7.06
C GLU A 330 44.67 9.16 7.75
N TYR A 331 45.62 10.09 7.69
CA TYR A 331 46.86 10.04 8.45
C TYR A 331 46.85 11.12 9.53
N ILE A 332 47.06 10.73 10.78
CA ILE A 332 46.76 11.58 11.95
C ILE A 332 47.90 11.47 12.96
N SER A 333 48.53 12.59 13.28
CA SER A 333 49.52 12.66 14.35
C SER A 333 49.22 13.85 15.25
N TYR A 334 48.70 13.59 16.45
CA TYR A 334 48.35 14.64 17.41
C TYR A 334 49.59 15.32 17.97
N GLY A 335 49.48 16.61 18.29
CA GLY A 335 50.55 17.46 18.82
C GLY A 335 51.30 18.24 17.75
N GLU A 336 51.97 19.31 18.18
CA GLU A 336 52.65 20.28 17.31
C GLU A 336 54.18 20.08 17.23
N GLY A 337 54.75 19.35 18.19
CA GLY A 337 56.19 19.15 18.34
C GLY A 337 56.86 18.25 17.28
N GLN A 338 58.19 18.23 17.31
CA GLN A 338 59.03 17.52 16.33
C GLN A 338 58.73 16.01 16.23
N SER A 339 58.39 15.35 17.33
CA SER A 339 58.03 13.93 17.33
C SER A 339 56.72 13.66 16.59
N ALA A 340 55.71 14.53 16.78
CA ALA A 340 54.43 14.42 16.07
C ALA A 340 54.60 14.66 14.57
N PHE A 341 55.38 15.69 14.20
CA PHE A 341 55.71 15.99 12.80
C PHE A 341 56.46 14.84 12.12
N LYS A 342 57.47 14.29 12.80
CA LYS A 342 58.23 13.15 12.31
C LYS A 342 57.33 11.93 12.09
N ALA A 343 56.49 11.59 13.06
CA ALA A 343 55.57 10.46 12.97
C ALA A 343 54.55 10.63 11.82
N PHE A 344 54.06 11.85 11.59
CA PHE A 344 53.20 12.17 10.46
C PHE A 344 53.89 11.88 9.11
N TYR A 345 55.13 12.34 8.95
CA TYR A 345 55.94 12.04 7.76
C TYR A 345 56.23 10.54 7.63
N SER A 346 56.55 9.87 8.74
CA SER A 346 56.81 8.43 8.74
C SER A 346 55.61 7.66 8.16
N MET A 347 54.38 8.02 8.54
CA MET A 347 53.18 7.38 7.96
C MET A 347 53.01 7.63 6.46
N ILE A 348 53.23 8.86 5.98
CA ILE A 348 53.08 9.22 4.54
C ILE A 348 54.06 8.45 3.65
N PHE A 349 55.28 8.22 4.14
CA PHE A 349 56.35 7.53 3.42
C PHE A 349 56.49 6.05 3.79
N ASN A 350 55.57 5.50 4.59
CA ASN A 350 55.58 4.12 5.08
C ASN A 350 56.90 3.74 5.79
N LEU A 351 57.40 4.63 6.64
CA LEU A 351 58.57 4.45 7.49
C LEU A 351 58.15 4.06 8.91
N PRO A 352 58.96 3.28 9.64
CA PRO A 352 58.65 2.89 11.01
C PRO A 352 58.72 4.08 11.98
N ASP A 353 57.77 4.16 12.91
CA ASP A 353 57.75 5.13 14.01
C ASP A 353 57.16 4.47 15.27
N LYS A 354 57.26 5.13 16.43
CA LYS A 354 56.74 4.63 17.72
C LYS A 354 55.93 5.69 18.49
N TYR A 355 55.63 6.82 17.86
CA TYR A 355 54.86 7.88 18.49
C TYR A 355 53.41 7.42 18.73
N GLY A 356 53.05 7.24 20.01
CA GLY A 356 51.77 6.62 20.40
C GLY A 356 50.53 7.43 20.05
N ALA A 357 50.67 8.73 19.73
CA ALA A 357 49.56 9.58 19.30
C ALA A 357 49.42 9.66 17.77
N ALA A 358 50.24 8.92 17.01
CA ALA A 358 50.09 8.74 15.57
C ALA A 358 49.31 7.47 15.23
N HIS A 359 48.33 7.62 14.34
CA HIS A 359 47.52 6.53 13.80
C HIS A 359 46.98 6.90 12.42
N TYR A 360 46.53 5.90 11.68
CA TYR A 360 45.81 6.12 10.43
C TYR A 360 44.49 5.36 10.40
N ILE A 361 43.53 5.89 9.66
CA ILE A 361 42.18 5.31 9.58
C ILE A 361 41.88 5.01 8.12
N ASP A 362 41.67 3.73 7.82
CA ASP A 362 41.20 3.27 6.53
C ASP A 362 39.68 3.26 6.51
N TRP A 363 39.11 4.02 5.57
CA TRP A 363 37.68 4.14 5.35
C TRP A 363 37.24 3.33 4.15
N PHE A 364 36.30 2.45 4.41
CA PHE A 364 35.64 1.62 3.43
C PHE A 364 34.27 2.21 3.11
N VAL A 365 33.93 2.19 1.83
CA VAL A 365 32.63 2.69 1.35
C VAL A 365 31.92 1.59 0.58
N GLN A 366 30.60 1.63 0.65
CA GLN A 366 29.72 0.92 -0.27
C GLN A 366 28.57 1.85 -0.63
N VAL A 367 28.49 2.23 -1.90
CA VAL A 367 27.36 3.02 -2.40
C VAL A 367 26.12 2.14 -2.42
N MET A 368 25.05 2.62 -1.79
CA MET A 368 23.80 1.88 -1.67
C MET A 368 22.73 2.53 -2.56
N ASN A 369 21.75 1.72 -2.93
CA ASN A 369 20.54 2.13 -3.64
C ASN A 369 19.32 1.64 -2.86
N ASN A 370 18.14 2.21 -3.12
CA ASN A 370 16.90 1.79 -2.50
C ASN A 370 15.79 1.76 -3.55
N LYS A 371 15.05 0.64 -3.65
CA LYS A 371 14.01 0.45 -4.68
C LYS A 371 12.87 1.48 -4.59
N ASN A 372 12.65 2.03 -3.39
CA ASN A 372 11.56 2.94 -3.06
C ASN A 372 12.00 4.40 -2.91
N TRP A 373 13.26 4.73 -3.21
CA TRP A 373 13.77 6.10 -3.11
C TRP A 373 14.63 6.49 -4.30
N GLN A 374 14.37 7.68 -4.84
CA GLN A 374 15.19 8.28 -5.88
C GLN A 374 15.97 9.45 -5.30
N PHE A 375 17.29 9.46 -5.53
CA PHE A 375 18.19 10.51 -5.07
C PHE A 375 18.75 11.30 -6.26
N THR A 376 19.03 12.58 -6.05
CA THR A 376 19.58 13.47 -7.08
C THR A 376 20.88 14.13 -6.66
N LEU A 377 21.74 14.40 -7.64
CA LEU A 377 22.97 15.15 -7.51
C LEU A 377 23.01 16.20 -8.62
N ASN A 378 23.19 17.47 -8.26
CA ASN A 378 23.11 18.60 -9.19
C ASN A 378 21.80 18.59 -10.03
N GLY A 379 20.67 18.23 -9.40
CA GLY A 379 19.35 18.20 -10.01
C GLY A 379 19.12 17.03 -10.97
N GLN A 380 20.05 16.08 -11.03
CA GLN A 380 19.96 14.90 -11.90
C GLN A 380 19.93 13.61 -11.08
N PRO A 381 19.14 12.59 -11.47
CA PRO A 381 19.16 11.29 -10.79
C PRO A 381 20.55 10.65 -10.77
N ILE A 382 20.90 10.00 -9.66
CA ILE A 382 22.23 9.40 -9.47
C ILE A 382 22.41 8.04 -10.16
N ASP A 383 21.39 7.52 -10.86
CA ASP A 383 21.37 6.21 -11.52
C ASP A 383 22.58 5.95 -12.43
N LYS A 384 23.12 7.00 -13.06
CA LYS A 384 24.32 6.88 -13.91
C LYS A 384 25.57 6.40 -13.18
N TYR A 385 25.62 6.54 -11.85
CA TYR A 385 26.70 6.07 -10.98
C TYR A 385 26.44 4.65 -10.43
N MET A 386 25.27 4.06 -10.71
CA MET A 386 24.83 2.77 -10.16
C MET A 386 25.15 1.60 -11.11
N LYS A 387 26.38 1.55 -11.63
CA LYS A 387 26.80 0.60 -12.69
C LYS A 387 27.63 -0.60 -12.17
N GLY A 388 27.87 -0.70 -10.87
CA GLY A 388 28.67 -1.78 -10.26
C GLY A 388 30.20 -1.65 -10.41
N GLU A 389 30.67 -0.60 -11.10
CA GLU A 389 32.09 -0.26 -11.24
C GLU A 389 32.36 1.20 -10.81
N ASN A 390 33.59 1.48 -10.36
CA ASN A 390 34.07 2.82 -10.01
C ASN A 390 33.20 3.57 -8.97
N GLN A 391 32.85 2.90 -7.86
CA GLN A 391 31.94 3.51 -6.86
C GLN A 391 32.45 4.84 -6.27
N GLN A 392 33.76 5.08 -6.28
CA GLN A 392 34.35 6.35 -5.84
C GLN A 392 33.87 7.56 -6.66
N ASP A 393 33.43 7.36 -7.90
CA ASP A 393 33.05 8.45 -8.81
C ASP A 393 31.88 9.26 -8.25
N LEU A 394 30.90 8.59 -7.62
CA LEU A 394 29.78 9.25 -6.96
C LEU A 394 30.28 10.12 -5.80
N LEU A 395 31.10 9.56 -4.90
CA LEU A 395 31.63 10.29 -3.75
C LEU A 395 32.49 11.49 -4.17
N ASN A 396 33.38 11.29 -5.14
CA ASN A 396 34.23 12.36 -5.69
C ASN A 396 33.41 13.49 -6.33
N LYS A 397 32.21 13.17 -6.83
CA LYS A 397 31.25 14.15 -7.34
C LYS A 397 30.45 14.81 -6.22
N MET A 398 29.97 14.06 -5.24
CA MET A 398 29.32 14.60 -4.04
C MET A 398 30.20 15.57 -3.26
N ALA A 399 31.53 15.40 -3.28
CA ALA A 399 32.49 16.32 -2.68
C ALA A 399 32.55 17.72 -3.34
N LYS A 400 31.83 17.91 -4.46
CA LYS A 400 31.86 19.14 -5.28
C LYS A 400 30.47 19.62 -5.66
N GLU A 401 29.50 18.71 -5.74
CA GLU A 401 28.14 18.97 -6.20
C GLU A 401 27.15 18.74 -5.05
N TYR A 402 26.11 19.57 -5.00
CA TYR A 402 25.04 19.50 -4.00
C TYR A 402 24.00 18.44 -4.37
N GLY A 403 23.59 17.60 -3.42
CA GLY A 403 22.64 16.51 -3.65
C GLY A 403 22.58 15.52 -2.48
N ALA A 404 22.00 14.35 -2.73
CA ALA A 404 21.91 13.29 -1.74
C ALA A 404 22.25 11.91 -2.32
N ALA A 405 22.65 10.98 -1.43
CA ALA A 405 22.81 9.56 -1.74
C ALA A 405 22.76 8.72 -0.47
N LEU A 406 22.62 7.39 -0.65
CA LEU A 406 22.81 6.42 0.43
C LEU A 406 24.22 5.85 0.37
N ILE A 407 24.97 6.03 1.44
CA ILE A 407 26.36 5.57 1.49
C ILE A 407 26.57 4.80 2.79
N SER A 408 27.08 3.58 2.65
CA SER A 408 27.54 2.76 3.75
C SER A 408 29.02 3.02 4.01
N PHE A 409 29.35 3.36 5.25
CA PHE A 409 30.73 3.61 5.68
C PHE A 409 31.15 2.61 6.75
N GLY A 410 32.37 2.13 6.64
CA GLY A 410 33.06 1.39 7.70
C GLY A 410 34.48 1.91 7.84
N LYS A 411 35.09 1.70 9.00
CA LYS A 411 36.46 2.17 9.28
C LYS A 411 37.30 1.12 9.97
N VAL A 412 38.60 1.18 9.73
CA VAL A 412 39.63 0.45 10.46
C VAL A 412 40.66 1.45 10.96
N THR A 413 41.00 1.41 12.24
CA THR A 413 42.04 2.27 12.83
C THR A 413 43.31 1.48 13.07
N HIS A 414 44.44 2.03 12.65
CA HIS A 414 45.76 1.43 12.77
C HIS A 414 46.67 2.33 13.58
N HIS A 415 47.20 1.84 14.70
CA HIS A 415 48.14 2.56 15.54
C HIS A 415 49.58 2.30 15.09
N VAL A 416 50.41 3.34 15.06
CA VAL A 416 51.79 3.24 14.56
C VAL A 416 52.73 2.55 15.56
N ASN A 417 52.40 2.56 16.85
CA ASN A 417 53.12 1.83 17.89
C ASN A 417 52.75 0.33 17.88
N ASN A 418 53.07 -0.39 16.80
CA ASN A 418 52.83 -1.83 16.52
C ASN A 418 53.03 -2.80 17.73
N ASN A 419 52.11 -2.80 18.68
CA ASN A 419 52.05 -3.75 19.81
C ASN A 419 50.79 -4.64 19.74
N ASP A 420 49.96 -4.47 18.71
CA ASP A 420 48.73 -5.21 18.49
C ASP A 420 48.74 -5.80 17.08
N ASP A 421 48.88 -7.12 16.99
CA ASP A 421 48.85 -7.92 15.77
C ASP A 421 47.52 -8.67 15.59
N SER A 422 46.49 -8.29 16.35
CA SER A 422 45.16 -8.89 16.27
C SER A 422 44.59 -8.78 14.87
N LEU A 423 44.11 -9.91 14.34
CA LEU A 423 43.45 -9.95 13.03
C LEU A 423 42.08 -9.28 13.11
N ILE A 424 41.81 -8.36 12.18
CA ILE A 424 40.50 -7.74 12.03
C ILE A 424 39.61 -8.68 11.24
N THR A 425 38.65 -9.31 11.92
CA THR A 425 37.77 -10.32 11.34
C THR A 425 36.53 -9.74 10.66
N LYS A 426 36.16 -8.49 10.98
CA LYS A 426 34.96 -7.81 10.46
C LYS A 426 35.15 -6.30 10.42
N ILE A 427 34.61 -5.66 9.38
CA ILE A 427 34.46 -4.21 9.30
C ILE A 427 32.97 -3.91 9.37
N ASP A 428 32.53 -3.23 10.44
CA ASP A 428 31.14 -2.84 10.60
C ASP A 428 30.81 -1.69 9.66
N MET A 429 29.88 -1.95 8.74
CA MET A 429 29.40 -1.00 7.75
C MET A 429 28.05 -0.44 8.19
N ASN A 430 27.93 0.88 8.21
CA ASN A 430 26.69 1.57 8.57
C ASN A 430 26.20 2.45 7.41
N THR A 431 24.99 2.18 6.93
CA THR A 431 24.34 2.95 5.87
C THR A 431 23.72 4.22 6.41
N ASN A 432 23.99 5.35 5.76
CA ASN A 432 23.47 6.66 6.13
C ASN A 432 22.87 7.33 4.90
N LEU A 433 21.87 8.19 5.14
CA LEU A 433 21.44 9.17 4.16
C LEU A 433 22.38 10.37 4.26
N VAL A 434 23.07 10.66 3.16
CA VAL A 434 24.07 11.71 3.10
C VAL A 434 23.58 12.82 2.18
N VAL A 435 23.58 14.06 2.66
CA VAL A 435 23.35 15.25 1.84
C VAL A 435 24.67 16.01 1.70
N SER A 436 25.19 16.15 0.48
CA SER A 436 26.40 16.92 0.21
C SER A 436 26.10 18.41 0.20
N ILE A 437 26.86 19.19 0.99
CA ILE A 437 26.67 20.64 1.16
C ILE A 437 27.82 21.42 0.51
N ASN A 438 29.06 20.99 0.74
CA ASN A 438 30.29 21.57 0.20
C ASN A 438 30.46 23.07 0.49
N GLY A 439 30.22 23.48 1.74
CA GLY A 439 30.39 24.86 2.18
C GLY A 439 31.76 25.46 1.85
N ASN A 440 31.81 26.80 1.77
CA ASN A 440 32.99 27.56 1.35
C ASN A 440 33.55 28.50 2.41
N GLU A 441 33.12 28.35 3.66
CA GLU A 441 33.52 29.14 4.84
C GLU A 441 33.27 30.65 4.71
N ILE A 442 32.38 31.05 3.79
CA ILE A 442 32.00 32.45 3.57
C ILE A 442 30.66 32.71 4.25
N ASP A 443 30.64 33.63 5.22
CA ASP A 443 29.42 33.95 5.98
C ASP A 443 28.51 34.96 5.30
N ARG A 444 29.03 35.87 4.46
CA ARG A 444 28.23 36.94 3.85
C ARG A 444 28.57 37.17 2.40
N ASP A 445 27.57 37.59 1.63
CA ASP A 445 27.78 38.09 0.28
C ASP A 445 28.56 39.41 0.34
N ASN A 446 29.79 39.39 -0.17
CA ASN A 446 30.67 40.56 -0.24
C ASN A 446 30.75 41.14 -1.66
N GLY A 447 29.83 40.74 -2.56
CA GLY A 447 29.79 41.15 -3.96
C GLY A 447 30.76 40.40 -4.89
N LYS A 448 31.74 39.66 -4.35
CA LYS A 448 32.69 38.83 -5.12
C LYS A 448 32.47 37.34 -4.91
N THR A 449 32.18 36.95 -3.68
CA THR A 449 31.94 35.57 -3.27
C THR A 449 30.72 35.51 -2.37
N LYS A 450 29.86 34.53 -2.61
CA LYS A 450 28.63 34.32 -1.83
C LYS A 450 28.79 33.09 -0.93
N PRO A 451 28.09 33.04 0.22
CA PRO A 451 27.95 31.82 1.00
C PRO A 451 27.46 30.68 0.09
N TYR A 452 28.10 29.51 0.20
CA TYR A 452 27.67 28.31 -0.52
C TYR A 452 27.20 27.24 0.48
N PRO A 453 26.17 26.45 0.15
CA PRO A 453 25.25 26.62 -0.98
C PRO A 453 24.40 27.89 -0.83
N ASN A 454 24.09 28.54 -1.96
CA ASN A 454 23.28 29.76 -2.00
C ASN A 454 21.82 29.46 -2.38
N GLU A 455 20.99 30.50 -2.40
CA GLU A 455 19.56 30.42 -2.72
C GLU A 455 19.28 29.64 -4.02
N ASP A 456 19.97 29.97 -5.10
CA ASP A 456 19.75 29.33 -6.41
C ASP A 456 20.21 27.87 -6.41
N THR A 457 21.29 27.56 -5.71
CA THR A 457 21.76 26.17 -5.56
C THR A 457 20.71 25.34 -4.84
N LEU A 458 20.20 25.79 -3.70
CA LEU A 458 19.20 25.05 -2.93
C LEU A 458 17.88 24.90 -3.69
N LYS A 459 17.43 25.97 -4.35
CA LYS A 459 16.16 26.02 -5.10
C LYS A 459 16.18 25.16 -6.37
N ASN A 460 17.26 25.21 -7.16
CA ASN A 460 17.34 24.53 -8.45
C ASN A 460 17.57 23.01 -8.31
N ASN A 461 18.06 22.56 -7.15
CA ASN A 461 18.35 21.16 -6.89
C ASN A 461 17.25 20.44 -6.10
N ALA A 462 16.20 21.15 -5.68
CA ALA A 462 15.09 20.54 -4.96
C ALA A 462 14.10 19.83 -5.91
N PRO A 463 13.64 18.60 -5.57
CA PRO A 463 14.01 17.80 -4.40
C PRO A 463 15.32 16.99 -4.59
N ILE A 464 16.03 16.76 -3.47
CA ILE A 464 17.26 15.95 -3.44
C ILE A 464 17.01 14.46 -3.16
N ALA A 465 15.88 14.13 -2.54
CA ALA A 465 15.41 12.76 -2.35
C ALA A 465 13.89 12.69 -2.49
N ILE A 466 13.40 11.72 -3.25
CA ILE A 466 11.99 11.51 -3.54
C ILE A 466 11.63 10.08 -3.13
N TYR A 467 10.67 9.94 -2.23
CA TYR A 467 10.07 8.64 -1.96
C TYR A 467 9.21 8.22 -3.15
N LYS A 468 9.53 7.06 -3.72
CA LYS A 468 8.83 6.38 -4.82
C LYS A 468 8.07 5.16 -4.35
N GLY A 469 8.34 4.69 -3.14
CA GLY A 469 7.57 3.62 -2.52
C GLY A 469 6.13 4.04 -2.27
N LYS A 470 5.31 3.04 -1.99
CA LYS A 470 3.88 3.25 -1.73
C LYS A 470 3.50 2.59 -0.43
N SER A 471 3.44 3.42 0.58
CA SER A 471 3.03 3.06 1.94
C SER A 471 1.68 3.71 2.21
N GLY A 472 0.71 2.86 2.55
CA GLY A 472 -0.61 3.19 3.09
C GLY A 472 -1.45 4.19 2.28
N GLY A 473 -2.27 3.69 1.34
CA GLY A 473 -3.53 4.35 1.04
C GLY A 473 -4.47 4.02 2.19
N GLY A 474 -5.06 5.03 2.83
CA GLY A 474 -5.91 4.81 4.00
C GLY A 474 -6.45 6.10 4.57
N VAL A 475 -7.28 5.98 5.60
CA VAL A 475 -7.80 7.12 6.36
C VAL A 475 -6.88 7.37 7.55
N PHE A 476 -6.07 8.41 7.48
CA PHE A 476 -5.13 8.75 8.56
C PHE A 476 -5.80 9.56 9.67
N SER A 477 -6.93 10.23 9.35
CA SER A 477 -7.72 10.94 10.35
C SER A 477 -8.52 9.97 11.21
N PRO A 478 -8.55 10.17 12.54
CA PRO A 478 -9.37 9.35 13.42
C PRO A 478 -10.88 9.55 13.16
N SER A 479 -11.68 8.61 13.65
CA SER A 479 -13.16 8.62 13.57
C SER A 479 -13.82 9.60 14.56
N ASP A 480 -13.11 10.00 15.62
CA ASP A 480 -13.57 10.89 16.69
C ASP A 480 -12.62 12.07 16.94
N ASP A 481 -13.12 13.08 17.66
CA ASP A 481 -12.42 14.36 17.89
C ASP A 481 -11.43 14.30 19.06
N GLU A 482 -11.58 13.33 19.95
CA GLU A 482 -10.74 13.11 21.12
C GLU A 482 -9.42 12.41 20.80
N THR A 483 -9.40 11.65 19.70
CA THR A 483 -8.20 10.94 19.23
C THR A 483 -7.36 11.84 18.35
N THR A 484 -6.05 11.72 18.49
CA THR A 484 -5.10 12.34 17.57
C THR A 484 -4.12 11.27 17.11
N ASN A 485 -4.04 11.09 15.80
CA ASN A 485 -2.99 10.30 15.17
C ASN A 485 -1.78 11.22 14.92
N TYR A 486 -0.58 10.65 14.92
CA TYR A 486 0.66 11.38 14.76
C TYR A 486 1.53 10.69 13.72
N ILE A 487 2.12 11.47 12.82
CA ILE A 487 3.25 11.03 12.01
C ILE A 487 4.52 11.47 12.74
N VAL A 488 5.29 10.50 13.24
CA VAL A 488 6.51 10.77 14.01
C VAL A 488 7.72 10.49 13.14
N ILE A 489 8.55 11.52 12.96
CA ILE A 489 9.82 11.46 12.24
C ILE A 489 10.96 11.38 13.26
N SER A 490 11.72 10.29 13.24
CA SER A 490 12.79 10.00 14.19
C SER A 490 14.10 9.65 13.49
N GLY A 491 15.22 9.79 14.19
CA GLY A 491 16.56 9.49 13.70
C GLY A 491 17.59 10.45 14.31
N ASP A 492 18.79 10.44 13.77
CA ASP A 492 19.88 11.33 14.18
C ASP A 492 20.38 12.17 13.00
N ILE A 493 20.72 13.42 13.26
CA ILE A 493 21.29 14.37 12.29
C ILE A 493 22.66 14.82 12.79
N ALA A 494 23.66 14.77 11.91
CA ALA A 494 24.98 15.33 12.17
C ALA A 494 25.38 16.31 11.05
N LEU A 495 25.75 17.53 11.44
CA LEU A 495 26.34 18.53 10.56
C LEU A 495 27.87 18.34 10.55
N CYS A 496 28.42 17.80 9.47
CA CYS A 496 29.85 17.53 9.39
C CYS A 496 30.61 18.82 9.06
N PRO A 497 31.69 19.16 9.81
CA PRO A 497 32.51 20.32 9.49
C PRO A 497 33.22 20.14 8.15
N ILE A 498 33.69 21.25 7.60
CA ILE A 498 34.74 21.23 6.57
C ILE A 498 36.03 20.77 7.24
N ILE A 499 36.65 19.72 6.68
CA ILE A 499 37.84 19.12 7.25
C ILE A 499 39.09 19.84 6.74
N GLU A 500 39.72 20.58 7.66
CA GLU A 500 41.02 21.23 7.47
C GLU A 500 42.13 20.18 7.37
N ARG A 501 43.16 20.45 6.56
CA ARG A 501 44.30 19.56 6.32
C ARG A 501 45.60 20.35 6.37
N THR A 502 46.67 19.73 6.87
CA THR A 502 48.03 20.31 6.83
C THR A 502 48.42 20.67 5.40
N ASP A 503 48.20 19.75 4.46
CA ASP A 503 48.17 19.95 3.00
C ASP A 503 47.53 18.69 2.37
N SER A 504 47.37 18.66 1.04
CA SER A 504 46.98 17.45 0.32
C SER A 504 48.09 16.40 0.37
N PHE A 505 47.70 15.12 0.42
CA PHE A 505 48.65 14.00 0.40
C PHE A 505 49.58 14.04 -0.81
N LYS A 506 49.06 14.49 -1.97
CA LYS A 506 49.82 14.68 -3.20
C LYS A 506 50.97 15.68 -3.05
N ASN A 507 50.74 16.80 -2.35
CA ASN A 507 51.77 17.81 -2.11
C ASN A 507 52.79 17.33 -1.08
N LEU A 508 52.32 16.75 0.03
CA LEU A 508 53.18 16.22 1.10
C LEU A 508 54.11 15.11 0.59
N LYS A 509 53.65 14.26 -0.33
CA LYS A 509 54.45 13.19 -0.95
C LYS A 509 55.53 13.72 -1.91
N LYS A 510 55.33 14.90 -2.53
CA LYS A 510 56.32 15.53 -3.45
C LYS A 510 57.46 16.19 -2.68
N GLU A 511 57.14 16.91 -1.61
CA GLU A 511 58.05 17.76 -0.83
C GLU A 511 58.83 16.97 0.26
N LYS A 512 59.57 15.91 -0.13
CA LYS A 512 60.34 15.02 0.78
C LYS A 512 60.84 15.72 2.06
N TYR A 513 60.31 15.34 3.23
CA TYR A 513 60.58 15.91 4.56
C TYR A 513 60.90 17.42 4.56
N ASN A 514 59.90 18.24 4.23
CA ASN A 514 60.05 19.69 4.14
C ASN A 514 59.59 20.38 5.43
N PHE A 515 60.50 21.08 6.11
CA PHE A 515 60.23 21.83 7.34
C PHE A 515 59.22 22.98 7.16
N ILE A 516 58.82 23.34 5.94
CA ILE A 516 57.74 24.32 5.68
C ILE A 516 56.39 23.92 6.28
N TYR A 517 56.20 22.62 6.54
CA TYR A 517 54.99 22.07 7.15
C TYR A 517 55.10 21.95 8.67
N TRP A 518 56.25 22.24 9.28
CA TRP A 518 56.37 22.33 10.74
C TRP A 518 55.47 23.46 11.25
N HIS A 519 54.78 23.22 12.37
CA HIS A 519 53.79 24.12 12.97
C HIS A 519 52.51 24.31 12.13
N ARG A 520 52.30 23.51 11.07
CA ARG A 520 51.04 23.50 10.31
C ARG A 520 50.08 22.40 10.79
N THR A 521 49.80 22.39 12.09
CA THR A 521 48.74 21.55 12.65
C THR A 521 47.36 22.12 12.32
N VAL A 522 46.36 21.25 12.29
CA VAL A 522 44.94 21.62 12.13
C VAL A 522 44.17 21.20 13.36
N ASN A 523 43.07 21.90 13.63
CA ASN A 523 42.24 21.57 14.78
C ASN A 523 41.52 20.23 14.54
N ARG A 524 41.68 19.30 15.49
CA ARG A 524 41.02 18.00 15.49
C ARG A 524 40.70 17.64 16.95
N ASP A 525 39.41 17.55 17.27
CA ASP A 525 38.91 17.01 18.55
C ASP A 525 39.21 17.85 19.81
N ASP A 526 39.08 19.18 19.73
CA ASP A 526 39.27 20.16 20.83
C ASP A 526 40.65 20.11 21.55
N ASP A 527 41.65 19.46 20.95
CA ASP A 527 43.05 19.47 21.42
C ASP A 527 43.69 20.86 21.19
N SER A 528 44.33 21.42 22.23
CA SER A 528 44.98 22.73 22.18
C SER A 528 46.17 22.76 21.21
N ASP A 529 46.80 21.62 20.97
CA ASP A 529 48.03 21.54 20.16
C ASP A 529 47.75 21.13 18.70
N GLY A 530 46.52 20.72 18.39
CA GLY A 530 46.08 20.29 17.06
C GLY A 530 46.72 18.98 16.58
N ALA A 531 46.58 18.67 15.29
CA ALA A 531 47.17 17.48 14.67
C ALA A 531 47.77 17.79 13.29
N TYR A 532 48.86 17.12 12.95
CA TYR A 532 49.27 16.99 11.56
C TYR A 532 48.34 15.99 10.86
N TYR A 533 47.72 16.41 9.76
CA TYR A 533 46.64 15.66 9.14
C TYR A 533 46.60 15.76 7.62
N THR A 534 46.37 14.62 6.97
CA THR A 534 46.07 14.55 5.53
C THR A 534 45.19 13.34 5.20
N GLN A 535 44.58 13.37 4.02
CA GLN A 535 43.77 12.29 3.46
C GLN A 535 44.39 11.80 2.15
N LYS A 536 44.50 10.48 2.00
CA LYS A 536 44.89 9.79 0.77
C LYS A 536 43.66 9.13 0.17
N TRP A 537 43.39 9.40 -1.10
CA TRP A 537 42.22 8.89 -1.81
C TRP A 537 42.55 7.66 -2.63
N TYR A 538 41.57 6.78 -2.80
CA TYR A 538 41.71 5.57 -3.59
C TYR A 538 40.60 5.43 -4.62
N LYS A 539 40.95 4.79 -5.74
CA LYS A 539 40.03 4.37 -6.79
C LYS A 539 40.22 2.90 -7.09
N SER A 540 39.14 2.25 -7.49
CA SER A 540 39.18 0.90 -8.01
C SER A 540 38.11 0.74 -9.07
N LYS A 541 38.39 -0.07 -10.09
CA LYS A 541 37.39 -0.40 -11.11
C LYS A 541 36.27 -1.24 -10.50
N ASN A 542 36.61 -2.19 -9.64
CA ASN A 542 35.67 -3.09 -8.98
C ASN A 542 36.09 -3.29 -7.51
N PRO A 543 35.14 -3.39 -6.55
CA PRO A 543 35.45 -3.61 -5.13
C PRO A 543 36.36 -4.80 -4.80
N LEU A 544 36.42 -5.81 -5.67
CA LEU A 544 37.25 -7.00 -5.49
C LEU A 544 38.72 -6.81 -5.87
N LEU A 545 39.04 -5.71 -6.56
CA LEU A 545 40.42 -5.37 -6.91
C LEU A 545 41.05 -4.54 -5.81
N GLU A 546 42.37 -4.70 -5.64
CA GLU A 546 43.15 -3.86 -4.73
C GLU A 546 43.01 -2.39 -5.13
N ALA A 547 42.62 -1.56 -4.16
CA ALA A 547 42.36 -0.14 -4.40
C ALA A 547 43.69 0.60 -4.66
N GLN A 548 43.71 1.39 -5.72
CA GLN A 548 44.91 2.14 -6.13
C GLN A 548 44.80 3.59 -5.70
N TYR A 549 45.95 4.22 -5.45
CA TYR A 549 46.00 5.64 -5.11
C TYR A 549 45.42 6.49 -6.24
N ASP A 550 44.44 7.33 -5.92
CA ASP A 550 43.80 8.23 -6.88
C ASP A 550 44.54 9.57 -6.95
N GLU A 551 45.55 9.67 -7.81
CA GLU A 551 46.38 10.87 -7.92
C GLU A 551 45.65 12.11 -8.45
N ASP A 552 44.47 11.91 -9.05
CA ASP A 552 43.65 12.95 -9.66
C ASP A 552 42.76 13.65 -8.61
N THR A 553 42.52 12.98 -7.48
CA THR A 553 41.67 13.49 -6.41
C THR A 553 42.53 14.13 -5.31
N THR A 554 42.50 15.45 -5.21
CA THR A 554 43.14 16.20 -4.10
C THR A 554 42.19 16.43 -2.93
N VAL A 555 40.88 16.49 -3.21
CA VAL A 555 39.79 16.63 -2.23
C VAL A 555 38.63 15.73 -2.67
N GLY A 556 38.28 14.78 -1.82
CA GLY A 556 37.15 13.85 -1.98
C GLY A 556 36.14 13.99 -0.84
N PHE A 557 35.17 13.08 -0.80
CA PHE A 557 34.09 13.14 0.19
C PHE A 557 34.60 12.62 1.54
N SER A 558 34.36 13.37 2.62
CA SER A 558 34.80 12.95 3.95
C SER A 558 33.65 12.34 4.76
N PRO A 559 33.82 11.12 5.32
CA PRO A 559 32.81 10.52 6.18
C PRO A 559 32.70 11.26 7.53
N TYR A 560 31.52 11.17 8.16
CA TYR A 560 31.34 11.68 9.52
C TYR A 560 32.19 10.89 10.52
N ASN A 561 32.90 11.62 11.37
CA ASN A 561 33.67 11.11 12.49
C ASN A 561 33.30 11.93 13.73
N ASP A 562 33.01 11.26 14.84
CA ASP A 562 32.68 11.89 16.13
C ASP A 562 33.84 12.71 16.71
N LYS A 563 35.05 12.49 16.20
CA LYS A 563 36.29 13.20 16.55
C LYS A 563 36.68 14.34 15.61
N CYS A 564 35.71 14.95 14.94
CA CYS A 564 35.94 16.08 14.04
C CYS A 564 35.86 17.42 14.79
N ALA A 565 36.41 18.49 14.20
CA ALA A 565 36.38 19.81 14.80
C ALA A 565 34.94 20.26 15.09
N GLN A 566 34.67 20.65 16.34
CA GLN A 566 33.36 21.12 16.75
C GLN A 566 33.29 22.64 16.64
N LYS A 567 32.29 23.17 15.93
CA LYS A 567 32.16 24.61 15.63
C LYS A 567 30.78 25.13 16.06
N TYR A 568 30.72 26.44 16.36
CA TYR A 568 29.52 27.21 16.70
C TYR A 568 28.78 26.72 17.95
N GLU A 569 29.23 27.19 19.11
CA GLU A 569 28.61 26.90 20.40
C GLU A 569 27.31 27.69 20.59
N TYR A 570 26.29 27.03 21.11
CA TYR A 570 25.10 27.70 21.61
C TYR A 570 25.34 28.22 23.03
N THR A 571 25.64 29.51 23.15
CA THR A 571 26.09 30.13 24.41
C THR A 571 24.96 30.70 25.26
N TYR A 572 23.98 31.40 24.65
CA TYR A 572 22.83 31.98 25.33
C TYR A 572 21.71 32.32 24.33
N SER A 573 20.48 32.46 24.81
CA SER A 573 19.30 32.73 23.95
C SER A 573 19.11 34.20 23.58
N SER A 574 19.62 35.10 24.40
CA SER A 574 19.70 36.54 24.15
C SER A 574 20.69 37.18 25.12
N ILE A 575 21.30 38.30 24.75
CA ILE A 575 22.26 39.01 25.61
C ILE A 575 21.64 39.27 26.99
N GLY A 576 22.24 38.69 28.04
CA GLY A 576 21.77 38.79 29.43
C GLY A 576 20.75 37.72 29.87
N ASP A 577 20.44 36.74 29.03
CA ASP A 577 19.52 35.63 29.32
C ASP A 577 20.16 34.27 29.04
N ASN A 578 20.54 33.58 30.13
CA ASN A 578 21.15 32.25 30.09
C ASN A 578 20.13 31.11 30.11
N THR A 579 18.84 31.38 29.87
CA THR A 579 17.82 30.32 29.75
C THR A 579 17.81 29.74 28.34
N ASP A 580 17.57 28.43 28.23
CA ASP A 580 17.45 27.74 26.94
C ASP A 580 16.09 28.04 26.29
N LYS A 581 16.10 28.67 25.11
CA LYS A 581 14.90 29.08 24.37
C LYS A 581 14.88 28.57 22.94
N ILE A 582 15.95 27.97 22.45
CA ILE A 582 16.00 27.43 21.09
C ILE A 582 15.46 26.02 21.17
N SER A 583 14.27 25.79 20.64
CA SER A 583 13.67 24.45 20.61
C SER A 583 14.01 23.67 19.34
N LYS A 584 14.42 24.35 18.27
CA LYS A 584 14.77 23.73 16.97
C LYS A 584 15.80 24.55 16.18
N VAL A 585 16.78 23.84 15.65
CA VAL A 585 17.59 24.25 14.49
C VAL A 585 17.13 23.40 13.30
N GLY A 586 16.35 23.96 12.38
CA GLY A 586 15.78 23.22 11.25
C GLY A 586 16.83 22.97 10.17
N VAL A 587 17.16 21.71 9.89
CA VAL A 587 18.30 21.31 9.05
C VAL A 587 17.89 20.90 7.63
N LEU A 588 16.85 20.08 7.51
CA LEU A 588 16.33 19.61 6.23
C LEU A 588 14.89 20.06 6.05
N ALA A 589 14.57 20.55 4.86
CA ALA A 589 13.21 20.84 4.44
C ALA A 589 12.58 19.61 3.79
N CYS A 590 11.36 19.30 4.19
CA CYS A 590 10.60 18.15 3.75
C CYS A 590 9.22 18.59 3.26
N MET A 591 8.67 17.85 2.30
CA MET A 591 7.30 17.99 1.85
C MET A 591 6.60 16.66 2.02
N LEU A 592 5.51 16.65 2.79
CA LEU A 592 4.65 15.49 3.00
C LEU A 592 3.26 15.82 2.48
N ILE A 593 2.77 14.99 1.57
CA ILE A 593 1.46 15.10 0.94
C ILE A 593 0.75 13.77 1.17
N ILE A 594 -0.52 13.81 1.58
CA ILE A 594 -1.38 12.64 1.71
C ILE A 594 -2.70 12.96 1.02
N GLY A 595 -2.99 12.26 -0.07
CA GLY A 595 -4.13 12.54 -0.94
C GLY A 595 -4.09 13.98 -1.48
N ASP A 596 -5.09 14.78 -1.11
CA ASP A 596 -5.22 16.18 -1.49
C ASP A 596 -4.69 17.16 -0.43
N LYS A 597 -4.04 16.67 0.64
CA LYS A 597 -3.52 17.49 1.74
C LYS A 597 -2.00 17.49 1.78
N CYS A 598 -1.42 18.59 2.25
CA CYS A 598 0.01 18.72 2.54
C CYS A 598 0.24 19.32 3.93
N VAL A 599 1.37 18.97 4.54
CA VAL A 599 1.78 19.54 5.84
C VAL A 599 2.47 20.88 5.62
N VAL A 600 2.05 21.88 6.41
CA VAL A 600 2.67 23.21 6.45
C VAL A 600 3.10 23.52 7.87
N GLU A 601 4.34 23.99 8.03
CA GLU A 601 4.84 24.52 9.29
C GLU A 601 4.65 26.05 9.37
N LYS A 602 3.80 26.55 10.28
CA LYS A 602 3.58 28.00 10.50
C LYS A 602 4.58 28.64 11.47
N GLY A 603 5.17 27.85 12.35
CA GLY A 603 6.12 28.29 13.36
C GLY A 603 7.57 28.04 12.94
N HIS A 604 8.49 28.38 13.84
CA HIS A 604 9.93 28.05 13.72
C HIS A 604 10.42 27.20 14.89
N LYS A 605 9.53 26.87 15.84
CA LYS A 605 9.87 26.15 17.07
C LYS A 605 9.69 24.65 16.94
N GLY A 606 9.02 24.18 15.88
CA GLY A 606 8.73 22.76 15.66
C GLY A 606 7.77 22.16 16.68
N GLN A 607 6.95 22.98 17.32
CA GLN A 607 5.93 22.49 18.26
C GLN A 607 4.83 21.75 17.51
N ILE A 608 4.11 20.83 18.17
CA ILE A 608 2.98 20.10 17.56
C ILE A 608 1.96 21.07 16.94
N THR A 609 1.73 22.22 17.58
CA THR A 609 0.81 23.27 17.11
C THR A 609 1.31 24.06 15.91
N ASP A 610 2.60 23.94 15.55
CA ASP A 610 3.18 24.63 14.40
C ASP A 610 2.82 23.94 13.09
N PHE A 611 2.39 22.66 13.13
CA PHE A 611 2.06 21.86 11.96
C PHE A 611 0.55 21.84 11.68
N GLU A 612 0.18 22.01 10.43
CA GLU A 612 -1.20 21.87 9.98
C GLU A 612 -1.31 21.21 8.61
N TRP A 613 -2.49 20.66 8.33
CA TRP A 613 -2.83 20.09 7.04
C TRP A 613 -3.61 21.09 6.19
N ARG A 614 -3.07 21.45 5.03
CA ARG A 614 -3.72 22.31 4.03
C ARG A 614 -4.03 21.55 2.76
N LYS A 615 -4.98 22.06 1.96
CA LYS A 615 -5.14 21.57 0.59
C LYS A 615 -3.83 21.77 -0.18
N TYR A 616 -3.33 20.69 -0.76
CA TYR A 616 -2.15 20.69 -1.61
C TYR A 616 -2.46 21.33 -2.96
N LYS A 617 -1.53 22.15 -3.43
CA LYS A 617 -1.50 22.72 -4.77
C LYS A 617 -0.29 22.19 -5.51
N THR A 618 -0.53 21.65 -6.69
CA THR A 618 0.53 21.31 -7.64
C THR A 618 1.30 22.56 -8.08
N LYS A 619 2.47 22.37 -8.70
CA LYS A 619 3.28 23.49 -9.18
C LYS A 619 2.51 24.41 -10.14
N ASP A 620 1.66 23.83 -11.00
CA ASP A 620 0.88 24.57 -12.00
C ASP A 620 -0.30 25.34 -11.38
N GLU A 621 -0.79 24.89 -10.22
CA GLU A 621 -1.86 25.57 -9.47
C GLU A 621 -1.34 26.70 -8.57
N CYS A 622 -0.03 26.79 -8.36
CA CYS A 622 0.61 27.84 -7.56
C CYS A 622 0.93 29.06 -8.42
N ALA A 623 0.66 30.26 -7.90
CA ALA A 623 1.00 31.52 -8.56
C ALA A 623 2.51 31.74 -8.65
N THR A 624 3.27 31.18 -7.71
CA THR A 624 4.73 31.29 -7.65
C THR A 624 5.38 30.01 -7.12
N ILE A 625 6.66 29.83 -7.43
CA ILE A 625 7.46 28.74 -6.86
C ILE A 625 7.59 28.86 -5.33
N ASP A 626 7.49 30.07 -4.79
CA ASP A 626 7.50 30.32 -3.35
C ASP A 626 6.25 29.77 -2.69
N GLU A 627 5.08 30.00 -3.29
CA GLU A 627 3.82 29.42 -2.82
C GLU A 627 3.91 27.89 -2.80
N TYR A 628 4.50 27.30 -3.84
CA TYR A 628 4.70 25.85 -3.90
C TYR A 628 5.56 25.33 -2.75
N TYR A 629 6.73 25.94 -2.51
CA TYR A 629 7.66 25.48 -1.46
C TYR A 629 7.28 25.94 -0.04
N GLN A 630 6.34 26.86 0.14
CA GLN A 630 5.71 27.14 1.44
C GLN A 630 4.80 26.00 1.91
N GLN A 631 4.47 25.03 1.04
CA GLN A 631 3.79 23.79 1.38
C GLN A 631 4.75 22.75 1.97
N SER A 632 5.65 23.16 2.87
CA SER A 632 6.71 22.32 3.44
C SER A 632 6.89 22.55 4.93
N PHE A 633 7.70 21.69 5.55
CA PHE A 633 8.09 21.78 6.95
C PHE A 633 9.58 21.42 7.12
N THR A 634 10.13 21.66 8.30
CA THR A 634 11.54 21.39 8.58
C THR A 634 11.74 20.34 9.67
N ILE A 635 12.67 19.41 9.42
CA ILE A 635 13.23 18.52 10.45
C ILE A 635 14.62 19.02 10.86
N GLY A 636 14.95 18.83 12.12
CA GLY A 636 16.15 19.40 12.71
C GLY A 636 16.41 18.80 14.08
N PHE A 637 17.17 19.50 14.92
CA PHE A 637 17.49 19.05 16.27
C PHE A 637 17.29 20.18 17.29
N ASN A 638 17.20 19.79 18.57
CA ASN A 638 17.13 20.70 19.70
C ASN A 638 18.50 20.79 20.41
N PRO A 639 19.31 21.84 20.17
CA PRO A 639 20.58 22.01 20.86
C PRO A 639 20.35 22.48 22.31
N LYS A 640 21.26 22.12 23.21
CA LYS A 640 21.31 22.67 24.58
C LYS A 640 22.41 23.72 24.69
N ILE A 641 22.32 24.60 25.68
CA ILE A 641 23.40 25.54 25.98
C ILE A 641 24.71 24.77 26.22
N GLY A 642 25.78 25.19 25.55
CA GLY A 642 27.09 24.54 25.51
C GLY A 642 27.27 23.56 24.34
N ASP A 643 26.21 23.19 23.63
CA ASP A 643 26.33 22.31 22.46
C ASP A 643 26.96 23.07 21.27
N LYS A 644 27.86 22.38 20.57
CA LYS A 644 28.40 22.81 19.28
C LYS A 644 27.51 22.27 18.16
N LEU A 645 27.01 23.16 17.30
CA LEU A 645 26.03 22.78 16.26
C LEU A 645 26.65 21.96 15.13
N ILE A 646 27.94 22.16 14.85
CA ILE A 646 28.70 21.42 13.83
C ILE A 646 29.68 20.48 14.52
N GLY A 647 29.81 19.26 14.01
CA GLY A 647 30.72 18.22 14.50
C GLY A 647 30.07 17.20 15.44
N LYS A 648 28.89 17.51 15.99
CA LYS A 648 28.12 16.63 16.88
C LYS A 648 26.92 16.00 16.17
N SER A 649 26.57 14.79 16.58
CA SER A 649 25.34 14.09 16.19
C SER A 649 24.24 14.39 17.21
N PHE A 650 23.06 14.76 16.73
CA PHE A 650 21.90 15.05 17.56
C PHE A 650 20.70 14.20 17.15
N PRO A 651 19.86 13.75 18.10
CA PRO A 651 18.57 13.18 17.74
C PRO A 651 17.70 14.26 17.05
N ILE A 652 16.85 13.82 16.12
CA ILE A 652 15.81 14.67 15.53
C ILE A 652 14.96 15.24 16.67
N GLN A 653 14.61 16.53 16.55
CA GLN A 653 13.89 17.29 17.57
C GLN A 653 12.68 16.50 18.06
N ASN A 654 12.64 16.21 19.36
CA ASN A 654 11.45 15.71 20.02
C ASN A 654 10.51 16.87 20.34
N ASN A 655 9.27 16.82 19.86
CA ASN A 655 8.20 17.75 20.22
C ASN A 655 7.04 17.09 20.97
N LEU A 656 7.20 15.81 21.34
CA LEU A 656 6.26 15.06 22.16
C LEU A 656 6.56 15.22 23.65
N SER A 657 5.50 15.26 24.44
CA SER A 657 5.51 15.23 25.89
C SER A 657 4.83 13.95 26.37
N TYR A 658 5.15 13.51 27.59
CA TYR A 658 4.48 12.39 28.26
C TYR A 658 2.95 12.57 28.35
N THR A 659 2.45 13.81 28.25
CA THR A 659 1.02 14.16 28.21
C THR A 659 0.33 13.84 26.89
N ASN A 660 1.08 13.53 25.82
CA ASN A 660 0.51 13.25 24.50
C ASN A 660 -0.03 11.82 24.34
N GLY A 661 0.29 10.92 25.28
CA GLY A 661 -0.24 9.56 25.29
C GLY A 661 0.35 8.62 24.23
N ILE A 662 1.53 8.92 23.69
CA ILE A 662 2.28 8.02 22.80
C ILE A 662 3.71 7.85 23.32
N ASP A 663 4.22 6.62 23.27
CA ASP A 663 5.61 6.27 23.63
C ASP A 663 6.49 6.29 22.37
N ALA A 664 6.83 7.50 21.93
CA ALA A 664 7.67 7.75 20.77
C ALA A 664 8.50 9.02 20.96
N GLU A 665 9.65 9.09 20.30
CA GLU A 665 10.54 10.26 20.30
C GLU A 665 10.78 10.74 18.88
N GLY A 666 10.63 12.05 18.66
CA GLY A 666 10.91 12.70 17.38
C GLY A 666 9.96 13.85 17.07
N THR A 667 10.01 14.32 15.82
CA THR A 667 9.15 15.41 15.37
C THR A 667 7.80 14.83 14.96
N ALA A 668 6.79 15.03 15.80
CA ALA A 668 5.42 14.58 15.59
C ALA A 668 4.58 15.64 14.87
N ILE A 669 3.87 15.20 13.83
CA ILE A 669 2.89 15.98 13.07
C ILE A 669 1.50 15.43 13.43
N PRO A 670 0.62 16.24 14.06
CA PRO A 670 -0.71 15.78 14.47
C PRO A 670 -1.64 15.64 13.27
N ILE A 671 -2.54 14.67 13.36
CA ILE A 671 -3.66 14.44 12.44
C ILE A 671 -4.91 14.27 13.29
N ARG A 672 -5.82 15.22 13.17
CA ARG A 672 -7.11 15.26 13.86
C ARG A 672 -8.21 14.87 12.88
N LYS A 673 -9.37 14.51 13.40
CA LYS A 673 -10.57 14.26 12.58
C LYS A 673 -10.86 15.41 11.62
N SER A 674 -10.78 16.64 12.11
CA SER A 674 -11.00 17.88 11.34
C SER A 674 -10.04 18.09 10.16
N ASP A 675 -8.90 17.38 10.12
CA ASP A 675 -7.92 17.54 9.05
C ASP A 675 -8.31 16.76 7.77
N HIS A 676 -9.18 15.74 7.90
CA HIS A 676 -9.68 14.87 6.82
C HIS A 676 -8.59 14.29 5.90
N VAL A 677 -7.42 14.01 6.46
CA VAL A 677 -6.24 13.44 5.80
C VAL A 677 -6.48 11.98 5.44
N ARG A 678 -6.43 11.68 4.14
CA ARG A 678 -6.60 10.33 3.58
C ARG A 678 -5.96 10.23 2.19
N GLY A 679 -5.67 9.00 1.74
CA GLY A 679 -5.22 8.72 0.37
C GLY A 679 -3.72 8.46 0.24
N GLU A 680 -3.19 8.64 -0.97
CA GLU A 680 -1.80 8.30 -1.32
C GLU A 680 -0.78 9.20 -0.61
N VAL A 681 0.23 8.59 0.00
CA VAL A 681 1.34 9.30 0.64
C VAL A 681 2.45 9.62 -0.36
N LYS A 682 2.91 10.88 -0.38
CA LYS A 682 4.10 11.34 -1.11
C LYS A 682 5.01 12.08 -0.15
N PHE A 683 6.30 11.77 -0.22
CA PHE A 683 7.31 12.41 0.61
C PHE A 683 8.54 12.78 -0.18
N MET A 684 9.07 13.96 0.10
CA MET A 684 10.30 14.46 -0.51
C MET A 684 11.15 15.17 0.52
N ILE A 685 12.46 14.97 0.44
CA ILE A 685 13.43 15.85 1.06
C ILE A 685 13.81 16.89 0.01
N LEU A 686 13.40 18.12 0.25
CA LEU A 686 13.62 19.23 -0.67
C LEU A 686 15.09 19.64 -0.69
N GLY A 687 15.73 19.71 0.47
CA GLY A 687 17.11 20.15 0.60
C GLY A 687 17.49 20.57 2.01
N ALA A 688 18.73 21.01 2.17
CA ALA A 688 19.19 21.69 3.38
C ALA A 688 18.54 23.07 3.51
N VAL A 689 18.22 23.46 4.75
CA VAL A 689 17.66 24.77 5.08
C VAL A 689 18.79 25.80 5.11
N ASN A 690 18.60 26.95 4.46
CA ASN A 690 19.54 28.07 4.41
C ASN A 690 19.55 28.84 5.74
N ILE A 691 20.09 28.21 6.79
CA ILE A 691 20.08 28.72 8.15
C ILE A 691 21.18 29.78 8.33
N VAL A 692 20.78 30.90 8.92
CA VAL A 692 21.69 31.91 9.47
C VAL A 692 21.67 31.82 11.00
N TRP A 693 22.86 31.77 11.60
CA TRP A 693 23.06 31.65 13.05
C TRP A 693 23.65 32.96 13.61
N ASP A 694 22.97 33.58 14.58
CA ASP A 694 23.40 34.82 15.25
C ASP A 694 22.97 34.78 16.71
N GLU A 695 23.40 33.73 17.43
CA GLU A 695 22.96 33.37 18.80
C GLU A 695 21.46 33.02 18.93
N ILE A 696 20.67 33.32 17.89
CA ILE A 696 19.29 32.89 17.64
C ILE A 696 19.18 32.34 16.21
N THR A 697 18.24 31.41 15.97
CA THR A 697 17.86 30.96 14.63
C THR A 697 16.75 31.84 14.06
N ARG A 698 16.88 32.22 12.77
CA ARG A 698 15.80 32.85 12.01
C ARG A 698 15.58 32.11 10.71
N VAL A 699 14.40 31.53 10.53
CA VAL A 699 14.05 30.73 9.36
C VAL A 699 13.15 31.56 8.44
N HIS A 700 13.42 31.55 7.14
CA HIS A 700 12.54 32.14 6.14
C HIS A 700 11.41 31.14 5.80
N PRO A 701 10.19 31.59 5.44
CA PRO A 701 9.09 30.68 5.05
C PRO A 701 9.43 29.71 3.92
N THR A 702 10.45 30.02 3.11
CA THR A 702 11.01 29.11 2.11
C THR A 702 12.41 28.68 2.52
N PHE A 703 12.69 27.38 2.45
CA PHE A 703 13.92 26.78 2.98
C PHE A 703 15.21 27.27 2.29
N PHE A 704 15.13 27.72 1.04
CA PHE A 704 16.29 28.15 0.25
C PHE A 704 16.72 29.59 0.54
N ARG A 705 15.89 30.40 1.21
CA ARG A 705 16.19 31.80 1.57
C ARG A 705 16.56 31.94 3.04
N HIS A 706 17.29 33.01 3.33
CA HIS A 706 17.49 33.50 4.70
C HIS A 706 16.70 34.80 4.93
N THR A 707 16.47 35.18 6.19
CA THR A 707 15.68 36.38 6.52
C THR A 707 16.50 37.69 6.42
N LYS A 708 17.48 37.92 7.30
CA LYS A 708 18.40 39.09 7.26
C LYS A 708 19.72 38.78 8.00
N TRP A 709 20.84 39.24 7.44
CA TRP A 709 22.15 39.20 8.09
C TRP A 709 22.26 40.29 9.17
N GLY A 710 22.51 39.89 10.41
CA GLY A 710 23.03 40.77 11.47
C GLY A 710 24.55 40.93 11.38
N THR A 711 25.13 41.77 12.22
CA THR A 711 26.56 42.09 12.20
C THR A 711 27.45 40.92 12.62
N ASN A 712 26.92 39.95 13.37
CA ASN A 712 27.60 38.74 13.84
C ASN A 712 27.04 37.42 13.28
N SER A 713 26.04 37.51 12.39
CA SER A 713 25.41 36.36 11.74
C SER A 713 26.40 35.53 10.90
N VAL A 714 26.31 34.21 11.03
CA VAL A 714 27.11 33.14 10.38
C VAL A 714 26.21 32.31 9.45
N SER A 715 26.73 31.93 8.29
CA SER A 715 26.07 31.01 7.35
C SER A 715 26.36 29.57 7.76
N LEU A 716 25.45 28.89 8.47
CA LEU A 716 25.77 27.58 9.06
C LEU A 716 26.18 26.56 8.00
N LEU A 717 25.46 26.50 6.87
CA LEU A 717 25.77 25.57 5.77
C LEU A 717 27.13 25.84 5.12
N SER A 718 27.64 27.07 5.16
CA SER A 718 28.94 27.40 4.57
C SER A 718 30.12 26.83 5.34
N HIS A 719 29.89 26.35 6.58
CA HIS A 719 30.90 25.66 7.39
C HIS A 719 30.67 24.14 7.46
N VAL A 720 29.68 23.64 6.71
CA VAL A 720 29.30 22.23 6.67
C VAL A 720 29.76 21.60 5.36
N SER A 721 30.45 20.47 5.44
CA SER A 721 30.81 19.66 4.27
C SER A 721 29.62 18.81 3.81
N SER A 722 28.93 18.17 4.76
CA SER A 722 27.80 17.27 4.50
C SER A 722 26.91 17.10 5.73
N ILE A 723 25.67 16.70 5.50
CA ILE A 723 24.70 16.35 6.53
C ILE A 723 24.51 14.84 6.51
N PHE A 724 24.65 14.20 7.66
CA PHE A 724 24.37 12.78 7.83
C PHE A 724 23.06 12.60 8.57
N VAL A 725 22.18 11.77 8.01
CA VAL A 725 20.97 11.31 8.68
C VAL A 725 21.09 9.81 8.94
N LYS A 726 20.99 9.42 10.20
CA LYS A 726 21.08 8.03 10.69
C LYS A 726 19.75 7.59 11.27
N SER A 727 19.48 6.29 11.23
CA SER A 727 18.29 5.68 11.86
C SER A 727 16.96 6.37 11.48
N PHE A 728 16.88 6.93 10.27
CA PHE A 728 15.75 7.74 9.81
C PHE A 728 14.49 6.88 9.67
N LYS A 729 13.41 7.22 10.37
CA LYS A 729 12.12 6.50 10.33
C LYS A 729 10.96 7.49 10.34
N ILE A 730 9.86 7.11 9.69
CA ILE A 730 8.60 7.87 9.67
C ILE A 730 7.45 6.90 9.96
N LYS A 731 6.90 6.97 11.18
CA LYS A 731 5.88 6.03 11.67
C LYS A 731 4.57 6.71 12.05
N VAL A 732 3.47 5.96 11.96
CA VAL A 732 2.18 6.39 12.52
C VAL A 732 2.07 5.93 13.97
N HIS A 733 1.61 6.83 14.82
CA HIS A 733 1.20 6.52 16.18
C HIS A 733 -0.19 7.07 16.43
N SER A 734 -0.96 6.45 17.31
CA SER A 734 -2.21 7.01 17.82
C SER A 734 -2.10 7.20 19.31
N ASN A 735 -2.59 8.33 19.84
CA ASN A 735 -2.74 8.49 21.27
C ASN A 735 -3.91 7.68 21.83
N ASN A 736 -4.70 7.02 20.97
CA ASN A 736 -5.86 6.21 21.32
C ASN A 736 -6.84 6.95 22.27
N GLY A 737 -6.99 8.27 22.11
CA GLY A 737 -7.80 9.11 23.01
C GLY A 737 -7.36 9.06 24.48
N LEU A 738 -6.06 8.88 24.71
CA LEU A 738 -5.39 8.74 26.02
C LEU A 738 -5.81 7.50 26.83
N ILE A 739 -6.33 6.47 26.16
CA ILE A 739 -6.63 5.17 26.76
C ILE A 739 -5.38 4.30 26.70
N ASN A 740 -4.83 3.93 27.86
CA ASN A 740 -3.57 3.19 27.99
C ASN A 740 -3.72 1.81 28.68
N ASN A 741 -4.93 1.42 29.07
CA ASN A 741 -5.25 0.13 29.69
C ASN A 741 -5.74 -0.89 28.65
N THR A 742 -5.24 -0.80 27.42
CA THR A 742 -5.62 -1.68 26.32
C THR A 742 -4.71 -2.90 26.27
N ILE A 743 -5.23 -3.98 25.70
CA ILE A 743 -4.50 -5.22 25.45
C ILE A 743 -4.63 -5.49 23.95
N ASP A 744 -3.59 -6.02 23.33
CA ASP A 744 -3.69 -6.51 21.95
C ASP A 744 -4.68 -7.67 21.91
N LYS A 745 -5.85 -7.43 21.33
CA LYS A 745 -6.98 -8.36 21.30
C LYS A 745 -7.65 -8.28 19.93
N ASP A 746 -8.04 -9.44 19.43
CA ASP A 746 -8.88 -9.57 18.25
C ASP A 746 -10.22 -8.84 18.48
N LEU A 747 -10.68 -8.12 17.46
CA LEU A 747 -12.02 -7.54 17.43
C LEU A 747 -13.00 -8.64 16.96
N ILE A 748 -13.82 -9.14 17.89
CA ILE A 748 -14.80 -10.19 17.62
C ILE A 748 -16.19 -9.69 17.97
N TYR A 749 -17.12 -9.80 17.03
CA TYR A 749 -18.55 -9.56 17.22
C TYR A 749 -19.23 -10.91 17.47
N ILE A 750 -19.96 -11.04 18.57
CA ILE A 750 -20.62 -12.29 18.97
C ILE A 750 -22.09 -11.99 19.23
N SER A 751 -22.99 -12.84 18.73
CA SER A 751 -24.41 -12.78 19.06
C SER A 751 -24.64 -13.11 20.53
N ASP A 752 -25.56 -12.39 21.17
CA ASP A 752 -25.94 -12.68 22.55
C ASP A 752 -26.84 -13.93 22.61
N THR A 753 -26.58 -14.83 23.58
CA THR A 753 -27.37 -16.05 23.78
C THR A 753 -27.33 -16.49 25.25
N ASP A 754 -28.50 -16.79 25.82
CA ASP A 754 -28.67 -17.26 27.20
C ASP A 754 -28.65 -18.80 27.31
N GLU A 755 -28.30 -19.49 26.23
CA GLU A 755 -28.39 -20.93 26.14
C GLU A 755 -27.22 -21.65 26.83
N LYS A 756 -27.52 -22.79 27.48
CA LYS A 756 -26.52 -23.57 28.23
C LYS A 756 -25.57 -24.37 27.33
N PHE A 757 -26.07 -24.79 26.16
CA PHE A 757 -25.29 -25.49 25.15
C PHE A 757 -25.00 -24.49 24.04
N ILE A 758 -23.75 -24.41 23.58
CA ILE A 758 -23.33 -23.48 22.53
C ILE A 758 -22.87 -24.31 21.33
N ASN A 759 -23.64 -24.26 20.24
CA ASN A 759 -23.21 -24.65 18.90
C ASN A 759 -22.82 -23.38 18.12
N LYS A 760 -21.53 -23.14 18.05
CA LYS A 760 -20.96 -21.87 17.57
C LYS A 760 -20.55 -21.97 16.10
N LYS A 761 -20.89 -20.95 15.31
CA LYS A 761 -20.27 -20.67 14.01
C LYS A 761 -19.19 -19.61 14.21
N ASP A 762 -17.92 -19.97 14.07
CA ASP A 762 -16.78 -19.09 14.36
C ASP A 762 -15.65 -19.09 13.34
N ASP A 763 -15.93 -19.59 12.14
CA ASP A 763 -15.09 -19.56 10.94
C ASP A 763 -15.42 -18.34 10.03
N ILE A 764 -15.96 -17.26 10.61
CA ILE A 764 -16.36 -16.06 9.87
C ILE A 764 -15.34 -14.95 10.12
N ASP A 765 -14.58 -14.62 9.07
CA ASP A 765 -13.59 -13.55 9.10
C ASP A 765 -13.97 -12.39 8.17
N PHE A 766 -13.83 -11.17 8.67
CA PHE A 766 -13.97 -9.91 7.93
C PHE A 766 -12.61 -9.24 7.78
N LYS A 767 -12.20 -9.00 6.54
CA LYS A 767 -11.01 -8.25 6.17
C LYS A 767 -11.32 -6.77 5.88
N ILE A 768 -12.61 -6.43 5.76
CA ILE A 768 -13.12 -5.06 5.75
C ILE A 768 -13.97 -4.84 7.01
N ASN A 769 -13.72 -3.76 7.74
CA ASN A 769 -14.42 -3.49 9.00
C ASN A 769 -14.73 -1.99 9.20
N SER A 770 -15.77 -1.69 9.97
CA SER A 770 -16.12 -0.34 10.39
C SER A 770 -15.10 0.20 11.41
N ALA A 771 -14.93 1.53 11.44
CA ALA A 771 -14.11 2.18 12.46
C ALA A 771 -14.74 2.07 13.85
N LEU A 772 -13.93 2.05 14.89
CA LEU A 772 -14.41 2.09 16.27
C LEU A 772 -14.53 3.53 16.76
N THR A 773 -15.49 3.77 17.64
CA THR A 773 -15.57 5.01 18.43
C THR A 773 -14.68 4.92 19.67
N LEU A 774 -14.37 6.06 20.29
CA LEU A 774 -13.65 6.10 21.56
C LEU A 774 -14.32 5.25 22.66
N GLU A 775 -15.63 5.37 22.82
CA GLU A 775 -16.39 4.64 23.84
C GLU A 775 -16.35 3.12 23.62
N GLU A 776 -16.41 2.67 22.36
CA GLU A 776 -16.25 1.25 22.03
C GLU A 776 -14.85 0.75 22.37
N ARG A 777 -13.80 1.51 22.05
CA ARG A 777 -12.41 1.15 22.38
C ARG A 777 -12.20 1.06 23.88
N ARG A 778 -12.77 1.98 24.67
CA ARG A 778 -12.75 1.92 26.14
C ARG A 778 -13.41 0.66 26.66
N ARG A 779 -14.61 0.35 26.15
CA ARG A 779 -15.39 -0.81 26.58
C ARG A 779 -14.72 -2.14 26.22
N LEU A 780 -14.14 -2.22 25.02
CA LEU A 780 -13.50 -3.43 24.48
C LEU A 780 -12.06 -3.60 24.98
N GLY A 781 -11.40 -2.51 25.40
CA GLY A 781 -9.99 -2.51 25.77
C GLY A 781 -9.04 -2.74 24.59
N ILE A 782 -9.42 -2.28 23.40
CA ILE A 782 -8.68 -2.45 22.14
C ILE A 782 -8.00 -1.13 21.76
N THR A 783 -6.75 -1.20 21.31
CA THR A 783 -6.03 -0.04 20.74
C THR A 783 -6.43 0.13 19.28
N ASP A 784 -6.78 1.35 18.87
CA ASP A 784 -7.05 1.66 17.47
C ASP A 784 -5.89 2.43 16.84
N SER A 785 -5.58 2.06 15.61
CA SER A 785 -4.52 2.64 14.78
C SER A 785 -5.10 3.01 13.42
N VAL A 786 -4.30 3.67 12.58
CA VAL A 786 -4.67 3.86 11.17
C VAL A 786 -4.75 2.49 10.48
N LYS A 787 -5.86 2.19 9.80
CA LYS A 787 -6.17 0.88 9.19
C LYS A 787 -6.52 1.01 7.71
N MET A 788 -6.04 0.07 6.89
CA MET A 788 -6.40 0.01 5.45
C MET A 788 -7.74 -0.70 5.22
N SER A 789 -8.15 -1.56 6.15
CA SER A 789 -9.39 -2.33 6.12
C SER A 789 -10.66 -1.50 6.39
N VAL A 790 -10.52 -0.22 6.70
CA VAL A 790 -11.64 0.65 7.08
C VAL A 790 -12.12 1.49 5.88
N PRO A 791 -13.35 1.28 5.38
CA PRO A 791 -13.92 2.10 4.32
C PRO A 791 -14.21 3.53 4.79
N ASN A 792 -14.29 4.45 3.84
CA ASN A 792 -14.60 5.85 4.10
C ASN A 792 -15.72 6.38 3.20
N LEU A 793 -16.43 7.38 3.70
CA LEU A 793 -17.36 8.18 2.93
C LEU A 793 -16.59 9.02 1.91
N ILE A 794 -17.04 9.02 0.66
CA ILE A 794 -16.42 9.84 -0.38
C ILE A 794 -16.72 11.33 -0.15
N ALA A 795 -17.96 11.64 0.24
CA ALA A 795 -18.45 13.02 0.39
C ALA A 795 -17.71 13.79 1.50
N THR A 796 -17.56 13.18 2.67
CA THR A 796 -16.91 13.82 3.83
C THR A 796 -15.46 13.38 4.00
N GLY A 797 -15.17 12.11 3.70
CA GLY A 797 -13.88 11.49 4.00
C GLY A 797 -13.81 10.69 5.28
N ASP A 798 -14.88 10.73 6.07
CA ASP A 798 -14.88 10.11 7.38
C ASP A 798 -14.92 8.59 7.25
N ALA A 799 -14.28 7.91 8.18
CA ALA A 799 -14.38 6.46 8.29
C ALA A 799 -15.83 6.03 8.53
N ILE A 800 -16.25 4.92 7.94
CA ILE A 800 -17.59 4.39 8.15
C ILE A 800 -17.70 3.82 9.56
N LEU A 801 -18.63 4.37 10.35
CA LEU A 801 -18.98 3.88 11.67
C LEU A 801 -20.17 2.92 11.65
N SER A 802 -21.13 3.17 10.77
CA SER A 802 -22.40 2.44 10.68
C SER A 802 -23.01 2.60 9.29
N ILE A 803 -23.92 1.71 8.92
CA ILE A 803 -24.76 1.82 7.72
C ILE A 803 -26.23 1.68 8.10
N TYR A 804 -27.12 2.05 7.18
CA TYR A 804 -28.56 1.88 7.32
C TYR A 804 -29.01 0.61 6.60
N ASP A 805 -29.65 -0.29 7.35
CA ASP A 805 -30.41 -1.41 6.83
C ASP A 805 -31.88 -1.02 6.69
N LYS A 806 -32.36 -0.99 5.45
CA LYS A 806 -33.72 -0.61 5.13
C LYS A 806 -34.75 -1.69 5.44
N ASN A 807 -34.38 -2.97 5.29
CA ASN A 807 -35.31 -4.08 5.50
C ASN A 807 -35.69 -4.16 6.98
N LYS A 808 -34.72 -3.87 7.87
CA LYS A 808 -34.92 -3.85 9.32
C LYS A 808 -35.24 -2.45 9.91
N ASP A 809 -35.11 -1.38 9.13
CA ASP A 809 -35.16 0.03 9.58
C ASP A 809 -34.19 0.36 10.73
N ILE A 810 -32.96 -0.15 10.66
CA ILE A 810 -31.95 0.00 11.73
C ILE A 810 -30.67 0.64 11.19
N ILE A 811 -30.01 1.46 12.01
CA ILE A 811 -28.64 1.93 11.77
C ILE A 811 -27.73 1.23 12.77
N ALA A 812 -26.77 0.47 12.28
CA ALA A 812 -25.82 -0.25 13.11
C ALA A 812 -24.52 -0.48 12.35
N LYS A 813 -23.53 -1.06 13.04
CA LYS A 813 -22.29 -1.50 12.40
C LYS A 813 -22.59 -2.62 11.40
N PRO A 814 -21.95 -2.64 10.22
CA PRO A 814 -22.14 -3.72 9.26
C PRO A 814 -21.87 -5.11 9.86
N GLU A 815 -20.87 -5.23 10.74
CA GLU A 815 -20.57 -6.46 11.48
C GLU A 815 -21.68 -6.88 12.44
N GLN A 816 -22.31 -5.90 13.12
CA GLN A 816 -23.47 -6.15 13.98
C GLN A 816 -24.67 -6.60 13.16
N LEU A 817 -24.93 -5.94 12.01
CA LEU A 817 -26.03 -6.29 11.12
C LEU A 817 -25.85 -7.70 10.55
N TYR A 818 -24.63 -8.07 10.16
CA TYR A 818 -24.29 -9.41 9.69
C TYR A 818 -24.55 -10.45 10.78
N VAL A 819 -23.92 -10.31 11.96
CA VAL A 819 -24.09 -11.25 13.09
C VAL A 819 -25.55 -11.39 13.48
N ASP A 820 -26.29 -10.29 13.54
CA ASP A 820 -27.73 -10.28 13.85
C ASP A 820 -28.56 -11.02 12.79
N SER A 821 -28.33 -10.77 11.49
CA SER A 821 -29.02 -11.47 10.40
C SER A 821 -28.80 -12.97 10.44
N TYR A 822 -27.55 -13.42 10.58
CA TYR A 822 -27.24 -14.86 10.61
C TYR A 822 -27.65 -15.54 11.90
N TYR A 823 -27.64 -14.83 13.03
CA TYR A 823 -28.22 -15.35 14.26
C TYR A 823 -29.71 -15.62 14.07
N HIS A 824 -30.49 -14.66 13.56
CA HIS A 824 -31.91 -14.89 13.31
C HIS A 824 -32.16 -15.99 12.27
N GLU A 825 -31.27 -16.13 11.27
CA GLU A 825 -31.40 -17.14 10.23
C GLU A 825 -31.12 -18.57 10.72
N TYR A 826 -30.15 -18.77 11.63
CA TYR A 826 -29.67 -20.11 12.00
C TYR A 826 -29.90 -20.48 13.47
N HIS A 827 -30.33 -19.55 14.33
CA HIS A 827 -30.58 -19.84 15.76
C HIS A 827 -31.71 -20.85 15.98
N LYS A 828 -32.63 -20.97 15.03
CA LYS A 828 -33.73 -21.93 15.09
C LYS A 828 -33.66 -22.92 13.92
N PRO A 829 -34.05 -24.19 14.12
CA PRO A 829 -34.14 -25.14 13.03
C PRO A 829 -35.15 -24.67 11.98
N LYS A 830 -34.70 -24.61 10.73
CA LYS A 830 -35.52 -24.26 9.56
C LYS A 830 -35.62 -25.46 8.62
N VAL A 831 -36.79 -25.60 8.03
CA VAL A 831 -37.03 -26.62 7.00
C VAL A 831 -36.39 -26.21 5.68
N VAL A 832 -35.70 -27.16 5.05
CA VAL A 832 -35.26 -27.08 3.66
C VAL A 832 -36.01 -28.16 2.87
N LEU A 833 -36.55 -27.77 1.73
CA LEU A 833 -37.38 -28.60 0.87
C LEU A 833 -36.81 -28.59 -0.55
N GLU A 834 -36.45 -29.76 -1.05
CA GLU A 834 -36.11 -29.93 -2.47
C GLU A 834 -37.34 -30.46 -3.21
N GLN A 835 -37.75 -29.76 -4.26
CA GLN A 835 -38.92 -30.14 -5.06
C GLN A 835 -38.67 -29.90 -6.54
N ASN A 836 -39.01 -30.89 -7.37
CA ASN A 836 -38.99 -30.78 -8.83
C ASN A 836 -40.31 -30.17 -9.33
N PHE A 837 -40.21 -29.10 -10.09
CA PHE A 837 -41.32 -28.38 -10.71
C PHE A 837 -41.31 -28.52 -12.23
N LYS A 838 -42.49 -28.47 -12.85
CA LYS A 838 -42.61 -28.27 -14.29
C LYS A 838 -42.18 -26.84 -14.58
N ASP A 839 -41.26 -26.63 -15.53
CA ASP A 839 -40.77 -25.30 -15.88
C ASP A 839 -41.82 -24.49 -16.68
N ILE A 840 -42.80 -23.99 -15.95
CA ILE A 840 -43.91 -23.19 -16.43
C ILE A 840 -43.56 -21.73 -16.20
N GLU A 841 -43.54 -20.97 -17.29
CA GLU A 841 -43.37 -19.53 -17.29
C GLU A 841 -44.39 -18.90 -16.32
N ASP A 842 -43.98 -17.85 -15.59
CA ASP A 842 -44.75 -17.19 -14.53
C ASP A 842 -44.96 -17.94 -13.19
N ILE A 843 -44.66 -19.24 -13.09
CA ILE A 843 -44.76 -20.00 -11.83
C ILE A 843 -43.39 -20.12 -11.14
N ILE A 844 -42.34 -20.33 -11.93
CA ILE A 844 -40.99 -20.53 -11.41
C ILE A 844 -40.18 -19.24 -11.43
N SER A 845 -39.67 -18.83 -10.28
CA SER A 845 -38.70 -17.74 -10.15
C SER A 845 -37.96 -17.81 -8.82
N ILE A 846 -36.67 -17.48 -8.82
CA ILE A 846 -35.88 -17.31 -7.58
C ILE A 846 -36.45 -16.23 -6.65
N PHE A 847 -37.30 -15.34 -7.17
CA PHE A 847 -37.91 -14.24 -6.41
C PHE A 847 -39.32 -14.58 -5.90
N ASN A 848 -39.87 -15.76 -6.20
CA ASN A 848 -41.18 -16.19 -5.72
C ASN A 848 -41.11 -16.84 -4.35
N HIS A 849 -42.26 -16.91 -3.68
CA HIS A 849 -42.46 -17.69 -2.47
C HIS A 849 -43.24 -18.95 -2.75
N TYR A 850 -42.91 -20.01 -2.03
CA TYR A 850 -43.52 -21.33 -2.20
C TYR A 850 -44.08 -21.80 -0.87
N THR A 851 -45.28 -22.38 -0.90
CA THR A 851 -45.92 -22.96 0.29
C THR A 851 -46.32 -24.40 0.00
N HIS A 852 -45.73 -25.33 0.75
CA HIS A 852 -46.19 -26.71 0.74
C HIS A 852 -47.42 -26.85 1.65
N PRO A 853 -48.59 -27.32 1.15
CA PRO A 853 -49.83 -27.38 1.94
C PRO A 853 -49.72 -28.15 3.26
N ALA A 854 -48.89 -29.19 3.31
CA ALA A 854 -48.69 -29.98 4.53
C ALA A 854 -47.77 -29.30 5.57
N LEU A 855 -46.87 -28.41 5.12
CA LEU A 855 -45.99 -27.66 6.03
C LEU A 855 -46.70 -26.38 6.53
N GLY A 856 -47.51 -25.76 5.68
CA GLY A 856 -48.19 -24.50 5.98
C GLY A 856 -47.23 -23.32 6.19
N LYS A 857 -45.97 -23.47 5.78
CA LYS A 857 -44.90 -22.46 5.89
C LYS A 857 -44.59 -21.88 4.52
N LYS A 858 -44.36 -20.57 4.48
CA LYS A 858 -43.80 -19.90 3.31
C LYS A 858 -42.30 -20.17 3.23
N MET A 859 -41.81 -20.34 2.01
CA MET A 859 -40.43 -20.68 1.72
C MET A 859 -39.93 -19.79 0.56
N PHE A 860 -38.66 -19.39 0.61
CA PHE A 860 -37.99 -18.68 -0.47
C PHE A 860 -37.01 -19.62 -1.19
N VAL A 861 -36.61 -19.27 -2.41
CA VAL A 861 -35.67 -20.08 -3.20
C VAL A 861 -34.24 -19.75 -2.78
N GLN A 862 -33.50 -20.78 -2.34
CA GLN A 862 -32.07 -20.69 -2.03
C GLN A 862 -31.22 -21.03 -3.26
N GLY A 863 -31.63 -22.03 -4.04
CA GLY A 863 -30.92 -22.50 -5.23
C GLY A 863 -31.86 -23.19 -6.20
N GLU A 864 -31.42 -23.34 -7.45
CA GLU A 864 -32.20 -23.97 -8.51
C GLU A 864 -31.34 -24.80 -9.47
N GLU A 865 -31.87 -25.92 -9.92
CA GLU A 865 -31.28 -26.78 -10.96
C GLU A 865 -32.30 -26.95 -12.07
N TYR A 866 -31.85 -26.96 -13.32
CA TYR A 866 -32.70 -27.01 -14.49
C TYR A 866 -32.24 -28.12 -15.44
N ASN A 867 -33.09 -29.13 -15.64
CA ASN A 867 -32.99 -30.05 -16.76
C ASN A 867 -33.76 -29.49 -17.97
N LEU A 868 -33.03 -29.08 -19.01
CA LEU A 868 -33.63 -28.41 -20.17
C LEU A 868 -34.41 -29.36 -21.08
N MET A 869 -34.07 -30.65 -21.09
CA MET A 869 -34.70 -31.65 -21.95
C MET A 869 -36.11 -32.02 -21.49
N TYR A 870 -36.28 -32.23 -20.18
CA TYR A 870 -37.59 -32.54 -19.61
C TYR A 870 -38.41 -31.28 -19.31
N GLY A 871 -37.77 -30.11 -19.30
CA GLY A 871 -38.45 -28.87 -18.91
C GLY A 871 -38.82 -28.91 -17.43
N GLU A 872 -37.88 -29.34 -16.59
CA GLU A 872 -38.08 -29.59 -15.16
C GLU A 872 -37.05 -28.83 -14.35
N LYS A 873 -37.50 -28.12 -13.32
CA LYS A 873 -36.64 -27.33 -12.46
C LYS A 873 -36.74 -27.78 -11.02
N LYS A 874 -35.62 -28.21 -10.43
CA LYS A 874 -35.51 -28.51 -9.02
C LYS A 874 -35.27 -27.21 -8.27
N LEU A 875 -36.10 -26.91 -7.28
CA LEU A 875 -35.90 -25.78 -6.39
C LEU A 875 -35.47 -26.27 -5.01
N ILE A 876 -34.44 -25.63 -4.46
CA ILE A 876 -34.05 -25.77 -3.05
C ILE A 876 -34.72 -24.63 -2.30
N LEU A 877 -35.76 -24.95 -1.55
CA LEU A 877 -36.61 -23.98 -0.85
C LEU A 877 -36.26 -23.97 0.63
N LYS A 878 -36.06 -22.78 1.21
CA LYS A 878 -35.78 -22.61 2.65
C LYS A 878 -36.91 -21.84 3.31
N GLN A 879 -37.29 -22.28 4.50
CA GLN A 879 -38.37 -21.67 5.29
C GLN A 879 -38.10 -20.20 5.62
N ILE A 880 -39.13 -19.34 5.45
CA ILE A 880 -39.17 -17.96 5.94
C ILE A 880 -39.61 -17.95 7.41
N ASP A 881 -39.06 -17.04 8.21
CA ASP A 881 -39.48 -16.86 9.60
C ASP A 881 -40.95 -16.41 9.70
N ASP A 882 -41.67 -16.90 10.72
CA ASP A 882 -43.07 -16.53 10.97
C ASP A 882 -43.23 -15.11 11.54
#